data_AF-A0A2P8VUK2-F1
#
_entry.id   AF-A0A2P8VUK2-F1
#
_cell.length_a   1.000
_cell.length_b   1.000
_cell.length_c   1.000
_cell.angle_alpha   90.00
_cell.angle_beta   90.00
_cell.angle_gamma   90.00
#
_symmetry.space_group_name_H-M   'P 1'
#
loop_
_entity.id
_entity.type
_entity.pdbx_description
1 polymer ?
#
loop_
_entity_poly.entity_id
_entity_poly.type
_entity_poly.pdbx_seq_one_letter_code
_entity_poly.pdbx_strand_id
1 'polypeptide(L)'
;MADLIVNYSLTSATALANPDGTLPAILTNCTEAAGPGATALGTLDKALHFDTGASIQTTLSPGAITPNRFCIRVAFSANGPVTTRQNLVECTALPFAMFLEPGSASDRFNLVVAVANSRVDWAIAHTTNRVALTLNTWYVVSLVYDLDTLALMVDGTVHAVTAFPSGGLKAGSGDKLWIGSWVNGQRWPFKGDIAAVQVYSDIPADLETALDAKRPTPEWFLTHKYNAIRPTLNLGNKTSDFYFDSATGSHVQPFEGGLIAYTEAHGVAFEMHGSIHALYQSDSNLRRSLGALASDEINGRRSGSRKSVFAQGCIYWSPQTGAVPVLGRLYLDYEMLGEGGSAIGLPTAAQTTVPGGVMQQFQGGRMYYRSGASNTFEVHGSILAKYDATGGVTRWGFPVSHESDVRRDSQVLGKVSHFESCTIYWSGATGAHIIYGDIRRKYLEAGGPQGALGFPTSSEEDIPGVAGPARYNTFQQGSILWFNGQLHVCYPFRFFVGRVDTKEEDRDILDLDGQNDIYCRIAISVNGHRVYDKKLPEGDKHFSSANIKDINFNVPYAVLPGDPNLNVQFQVEIWECDSGNLFGGDDDLLGRFTKDLNIRNAWGLRDNANGIFRASNFGPWMNFMDWSIKPQLGANTPLDFFSTINRGTPTVDFREYAAAFGDVDPDWELDFGLIDDGLKALFYELVVKGVAAGGNCFGMATEAIYAYKDMSRLSRPLSRFGNWAEVENDFNVRHTYQVGADAIWWFVGQFLSGKTHNPVSVFQDTWDAHNRGLNPVICLSQNYDFSGAPHCITPIAWRNTGSEMQIDVFDPNSASSIKRIVIDPARNTFRYENGRVYEGGEWSGGRLHYMPFSVLNHRQRTPVWDAIMLLLGGVVLILGDSAETISLTDENGNNLNAFKDTSRKVENLSGKFVPFPGLSGNNPIKGELLLGMKPKRSRLLPIDSVLLNNVSDLGLNANLRRSLGTTPAASVNPSVNANLNVDLGAATRFRDRAALEALQRAQQPTDLDSWVHTLRGVSAGRLNYYLKRPLQALQVGGAIRANDRVTMSAHRLQAIDNEFKVVAQNANTYTLSAVSKLGAGRDFVKVTVENVPAQANQELKINLQPGLNTMDVVANGAPFNATVTYEGRVNDKPLRRQYTVPMAQGMRLTAPNLEDAGTLKVSGIERVLGEVRATQLIQGR
;
A
#
# COMPACT_ATOMS: atom_id res chain seq x y z
N MET A 1 -2.82 -64.44 54.38
CA MET A 1 -3.93 -64.88 55.24
C MET A 1 -3.97 -63.92 56.39
N ALA A 2 -5.11 -63.30 56.69
CA ALA A 2 -5.21 -62.37 57.82
C ALA A 2 -4.99 -63.13 59.12
N ASP A 3 -4.02 -62.71 59.95
CA ASP A 3 -3.76 -63.39 61.22
C ASP A 3 -4.86 -63.03 62.22
N LEU A 4 -5.55 -64.06 62.73
CA LEU A 4 -6.59 -63.93 63.73
C LEU A 4 -5.96 -63.77 65.12
N ILE A 5 -6.08 -62.59 65.70
CA ILE A 5 -5.46 -62.22 67.00
C ILE A 5 -6.35 -62.64 68.17
N VAL A 6 -7.62 -62.26 68.11
CA VAL A 6 -8.64 -62.63 69.11
C VAL A 6 -9.65 -63.53 68.42
N ASN A 7 -9.92 -64.69 69.01
CA ASN A 7 -10.93 -65.64 68.54
C ASN A 7 -11.76 -66.14 69.71
N TYR A 8 -12.62 -65.28 70.24
CA TYR A 8 -13.46 -65.62 71.39
C TYR A 8 -14.78 -66.19 70.94
N SER A 9 -15.05 -67.44 71.33
CA SER A 9 -16.38 -68.05 71.35
C SER A 9 -16.93 -67.94 72.78
N LEU A 10 -17.90 -67.06 73.00
CA LEU A 10 -18.40 -66.66 74.32
C LEU A 10 -19.35 -67.73 74.88
N THR A 11 -18.78 -68.89 75.24
CA THR A 11 -19.52 -70.12 75.62
C THR A 11 -19.57 -70.38 77.12
N SER A 12 -18.76 -69.68 77.92
CA SER A 12 -18.63 -69.86 79.37
C SER A 12 -18.50 -68.51 80.08
N ALA A 13 -19.22 -68.36 81.19
CA ALA A 13 -19.15 -67.18 82.04
C ALA A 13 -17.99 -67.20 83.05
N THR A 14 -17.23 -68.30 83.13
CA THR A 14 -16.17 -68.50 84.14
C THR A 14 -14.75 -68.40 83.59
N ALA A 15 -14.54 -68.71 82.31
CA ALA A 15 -13.24 -68.63 81.67
C ALA A 15 -13.42 -68.35 80.17
N LEU A 16 -12.62 -67.42 79.64
CA LEU A 16 -12.59 -67.08 78.21
C LEU A 16 -11.15 -66.77 77.80
N ALA A 17 -10.70 -67.40 76.71
CA ALA A 17 -9.41 -67.19 76.07
C ALA A 17 -9.51 -67.58 74.59
N ASN A 18 -8.45 -67.37 73.81
CA ASN A 18 -8.35 -67.94 72.48
C ASN A 18 -8.35 -69.49 72.55
N PRO A 19 -8.65 -70.21 71.44
CA PRO A 19 -8.64 -71.67 71.42
C PRO A 19 -7.30 -72.32 71.77
N ASP A 20 -6.19 -71.60 71.58
CA ASP A 20 -4.83 -72.01 71.95
C ASP A 20 -4.45 -71.62 73.41
N GLY A 21 -5.39 -71.02 74.16
CA GLY A 21 -5.19 -70.55 75.53
C GLY A 21 -4.55 -69.16 75.66
N THR A 22 -4.21 -68.50 74.55
CA THR A 22 -3.64 -67.14 74.57
C THR A 22 -4.70 -66.07 74.85
N LEU A 23 -4.27 -64.88 75.28
CA LEU A 23 -5.14 -63.74 75.60
C LEU A 23 -6.30 -64.12 76.54
N PRO A 24 -6.04 -64.54 77.79
CA PRO A 24 -7.11 -64.78 78.75
C PRO A 24 -7.87 -63.48 79.04
N ALA A 25 -9.19 -63.54 79.06
CA ALA A 25 -10.06 -62.42 79.34
C ALA A 25 -10.60 -62.46 80.77
N ILE A 26 -10.87 -61.27 81.32
CA ILE A 26 -11.55 -61.07 82.61
C ILE A 26 -13.01 -60.80 82.32
N LEU A 27 -13.90 -61.64 82.84
CA LEU A 27 -15.35 -61.50 82.71
C LEU A 27 -15.92 -60.90 84.00
N THR A 28 -16.84 -59.93 83.86
CA THR A 28 -17.55 -59.29 84.97
C THR A 28 -19.04 -59.37 84.69
N ASN A 29 -19.83 -59.89 85.63
CA ASN A 29 -21.31 -59.93 85.59
C ASN A 29 -21.94 -60.50 84.28
N CYS A 30 -21.25 -61.40 83.59
CA CYS A 30 -21.76 -62.08 82.40
C CYS A 30 -22.50 -63.37 82.80
N THR A 31 -23.58 -63.72 82.11
CA THR A 31 -24.31 -65.00 82.31
C THR A 31 -24.48 -65.75 80.99
N GLU A 32 -24.62 -67.07 81.02
CA GLU A 32 -24.78 -67.87 79.79
C GLU A 32 -26.18 -67.70 79.18
N ALA A 33 -26.22 -67.61 77.85
CA ALA A 33 -27.43 -67.53 77.04
C ALA A 33 -27.36 -68.48 75.83
N ALA A 34 -28.48 -68.69 75.15
CA ALA A 34 -28.52 -69.47 73.90
C ALA A 34 -27.88 -68.68 72.76
N GLY A 35 -27.03 -69.34 71.97
CA GLY A 35 -26.38 -68.74 70.81
C GLY A 35 -27.22 -68.85 69.51
N PRO A 36 -26.76 -68.23 68.41
CA PRO A 36 -27.46 -68.22 67.12
C PRO A 36 -27.44 -69.56 66.36
N GLY A 37 -26.65 -70.55 66.78
CA GLY A 37 -26.37 -71.73 65.98
C GLY A 37 -25.40 -71.41 64.83
N ALA A 38 -25.71 -71.83 63.60
CA ALA A 38 -24.81 -71.68 62.46
C ALA A 38 -24.69 -70.21 61.99
N THR A 39 -23.45 -69.70 61.93
CA THR A 39 -23.15 -68.33 61.47
C THR A 39 -21.91 -68.29 60.56
N ALA A 40 -21.62 -67.12 59.99
CA ALA A 40 -20.39 -66.86 59.25
C ALA A 40 -19.11 -66.87 60.13
N LEU A 41 -19.25 -66.93 61.46
CA LEU A 41 -18.13 -67.08 62.40
C LEU A 41 -17.96 -68.54 62.87
N GLY A 42 -18.77 -69.46 62.36
CA GLY A 42 -18.86 -70.85 62.80
C GLY A 42 -20.19 -71.16 63.51
N THR A 43 -20.30 -72.37 64.05
CA THR A 43 -21.46 -72.81 64.84
C THR A 43 -21.31 -72.35 66.29
N LEU A 44 -22.23 -71.49 66.74
CA LEU A 44 -22.22 -70.83 68.04
C LEU A 44 -23.51 -71.18 68.80
N ASP A 45 -23.52 -72.31 69.50
CA ASP A 45 -24.71 -72.79 70.23
C ASP A 45 -24.95 -72.05 71.56
N LYS A 46 -23.95 -71.33 72.05
CA LYS A 46 -23.98 -70.55 73.30
C LYS A 46 -23.55 -69.10 73.06
N ALA A 47 -24.01 -68.24 73.94
CA ALA A 47 -23.62 -66.84 74.03
C ALA A 47 -23.46 -66.40 75.48
N LEU A 48 -22.94 -65.19 75.69
CA LEU A 48 -23.00 -64.50 76.98
C LEU A 48 -23.99 -63.35 76.93
N HIS A 49 -24.85 -63.28 77.93
CA HIS A 49 -25.78 -62.19 78.19
C HIS A 49 -25.07 -61.04 78.90
N PHE A 50 -25.29 -59.84 78.37
CA PHE A 50 -24.80 -58.57 78.87
C PHE A 50 -25.98 -57.69 79.29
N ASP A 51 -25.86 -57.10 80.48
CA ASP A 51 -26.72 -56.04 80.99
C ASP A 51 -25.85 -55.03 81.77
N THR A 52 -26.46 -54.23 82.64
CA THR A 52 -25.83 -53.17 83.40
C THR A 52 -24.66 -53.69 84.23
N GLY A 53 -23.45 -53.23 83.91
CA GLY A 53 -22.21 -53.62 84.60
C GLY A 53 -21.60 -54.94 84.12
N ALA A 54 -22.15 -55.58 83.08
CA ALA A 54 -21.51 -56.71 82.40
C ALA A 54 -20.42 -56.22 81.45
N SER A 55 -19.23 -56.82 81.53
CA SER A 55 -18.14 -56.52 80.60
C SER A 55 -17.11 -57.63 80.54
N ILE A 56 -16.41 -57.71 79.41
CA ILE A 56 -15.25 -58.57 79.23
C ILE A 56 -14.08 -57.69 78.81
N GLN A 57 -12.91 -57.90 79.43
CA GLN A 57 -11.68 -57.20 79.06
C GLN A 57 -10.53 -58.18 78.81
N THR A 58 -9.70 -57.89 77.81
CA THR A 58 -8.44 -58.60 77.56
C THR A 58 -7.32 -57.62 77.24
N THR A 59 -6.08 -58.07 77.38
CA THR A 59 -4.88 -57.24 77.18
C THR A 59 -4.21 -57.60 75.85
N LEU A 60 -4.07 -56.63 74.95
CA LEU A 60 -3.41 -56.77 73.65
C LEU A 60 -2.01 -56.16 73.71
N SER A 61 -1.03 -56.86 73.14
CA SER A 61 0.32 -56.32 73.02
C SER A 61 0.35 -55.07 72.13
N PRO A 62 1.21 -54.08 72.41
CA PRO A 62 1.41 -52.93 71.53
C PRO A 62 1.72 -53.37 70.10
N GLY A 63 0.98 -52.84 69.12
CA GLY A 63 1.17 -53.19 67.70
C GLY A 63 0.55 -54.51 67.26
N ALA A 64 -0.23 -55.20 68.11
CA ALA A 64 -0.89 -56.45 67.73
C ALA A 64 -1.85 -56.28 66.53
N ILE A 65 -2.53 -55.13 66.43
CA ILE A 65 -3.40 -54.77 65.32
C ILE A 65 -2.69 -53.75 64.44
N THR A 66 -2.62 -53.98 63.14
CA THR A 66 -1.98 -53.02 62.23
C THR A 66 -2.90 -51.83 61.98
N PRO A 67 -2.40 -50.58 62.04
CA PRO A 67 -3.23 -49.38 61.89
C PRO A 67 -3.69 -49.12 60.45
N ASN A 68 -3.10 -49.83 59.48
CA ASN A 68 -3.36 -49.64 58.07
C ASN A 68 -4.52 -50.51 57.59
N ARG A 69 -4.64 -51.75 58.09
CA ARG A 69 -5.64 -52.71 57.65
C ARG A 69 -6.03 -53.62 58.80
N PHE A 70 -7.31 -53.71 59.13
CA PHE A 70 -7.80 -54.64 60.15
C PHE A 70 -9.29 -54.90 60.01
N CYS A 71 -9.75 -55.99 60.64
CA CYS A 71 -11.15 -56.36 60.66
C CYS A 71 -11.58 -56.83 62.06
N ILE A 72 -12.73 -56.34 62.53
CA ILE A 72 -13.37 -56.76 63.78
C ILE A 72 -14.71 -57.36 63.44
N ARG A 73 -15.01 -58.58 63.93
CA ARG A 73 -16.28 -59.26 63.69
C ARG A 73 -16.95 -59.61 65.01
N VAL A 74 -18.24 -59.35 65.12
CA VAL A 74 -19.04 -59.58 66.34
C VAL A 74 -20.34 -60.26 65.97
N ALA A 75 -20.65 -61.40 66.60
CA ALA A 75 -21.98 -62.01 66.53
C ALA A 75 -22.78 -61.61 67.76
N PHE A 76 -23.87 -60.86 67.59
CA PHE A 76 -24.69 -60.35 68.70
C PHE A 76 -26.19 -60.32 68.40
N SER A 77 -26.99 -60.27 69.45
CA SER A 77 -28.43 -59.94 69.44
C SER A 77 -28.71 -58.87 70.49
N ALA A 78 -29.31 -57.75 70.11
CA ALA A 78 -29.76 -56.74 71.06
C ALA A 78 -31.17 -57.09 71.56
N ASN A 79 -31.34 -57.29 72.87
CA ASN A 79 -32.57 -57.85 73.43
C ASN A 79 -33.47 -56.80 74.11
N GLY A 80 -33.03 -55.54 74.17
CA GLY A 80 -33.78 -54.44 74.77
C GLY A 80 -33.65 -53.12 73.99
N PRO A 81 -34.58 -52.16 74.17
CA PRO A 81 -34.58 -50.90 73.43
C PRO A 81 -33.26 -50.13 73.54
N VAL A 82 -32.73 -49.68 72.39
CA VAL A 82 -31.55 -48.83 72.33
C VAL A 82 -31.98 -47.37 72.42
N THR A 83 -32.05 -46.84 73.63
CA THR A 83 -32.44 -45.43 73.89
C THR A 83 -31.26 -44.47 73.97
N THR A 84 -30.05 -45.00 74.13
CA THR A 84 -28.77 -44.28 74.19
C THR A 84 -27.68 -45.18 73.64
N ARG A 85 -26.47 -44.64 73.41
CA ARG A 85 -25.31 -45.44 72.99
C ARG A 85 -25.10 -46.69 73.85
N GLN A 86 -24.89 -47.84 73.21
CA GLN A 86 -24.53 -49.12 73.84
C GLN A 86 -23.32 -49.73 73.12
N ASN A 87 -22.25 -50.08 73.83
CA ASN A 87 -20.99 -50.50 73.21
C ASN A 87 -20.87 -52.02 73.04
N LEU A 88 -20.66 -52.50 71.81
CA LEU A 88 -20.35 -53.90 71.55
C LEU A 88 -18.88 -54.20 71.85
N VAL A 89 -17.98 -53.47 71.21
CA VAL A 89 -16.53 -53.66 71.32
C VAL A 89 -15.84 -52.30 71.21
N GLU A 90 -14.87 -52.05 72.08
CA GLU A 90 -14.02 -50.85 72.03
C GLU A 90 -12.59 -51.18 72.43
N CYS A 91 -11.62 -50.66 71.68
CA CYS A 91 -10.21 -50.96 71.89
C CYS A 91 -9.41 -49.69 72.19
N THR A 92 -8.51 -49.78 73.18
CA THR A 92 -7.54 -48.72 73.48
C THR A 92 -6.16 -48.99 72.89
N ALA A 93 -5.84 -50.22 72.49
CA ALA A 93 -4.56 -50.59 71.86
C ALA A 93 -4.43 -50.08 70.42
N LEU A 94 -5.50 -50.19 69.64
CA LEU A 94 -5.72 -49.44 68.42
C LEU A 94 -7.12 -48.84 68.54
N PRO A 95 -7.29 -47.51 68.51
CA PRO A 95 -8.54 -46.88 68.88
C PRO A 95 -9.63 -47.09 67.81
N PHE A 96 -10.44 -48.13 67.99
CA PHE A 96 -11.67 -48.39 67.25
C PHE A 96 -12.84 -48.70 68.20
N ALA A 97 -14.06 -48.50 67.74
CA ALA A 97 -15.29 -48.78 68.47
C ALA A 97 -16.39 -49.29 67.55
N MET A 98 -17.20 -50.22 68.06
CA MET A 98 -18.44 -50.69 67.48
C MET A 98 -19.55 -50.53 68.51
N PHE A 99 -20.59 -49.77 68.19
CA PHE A 99 -21.64 -49.43 69.15
C PHE A 99 -22.99 -49.20 68.49
N LEU A 100 -24.05 -49.37 69.27
CA LEU A 100 -25.43 -49.17 68.84
C LEU A 100 -25.87 -47.76 69.22
N GLU A 101 -26.70 -47.16 68.39
CA GLU A 101 -27.40 -45.89 68.63
C GLU A 101 -28.91 -46.05 68.41
N PRO A 102 -29.73 -45.13 68.97
CA PRO A 102 -31.17 -45.18 68.77
C PRO A 102 -31.57 -45.20 67.29
N GLY A 103 -32.47 -46.12 66.94
CA GLY A 103 -33.06 -46.21 65.61
C GLY A 103 -34.26 -45.29 65.45
N SER A 104 -34.91 -45.38 64.29
CA SER A 104 -36.12 -44.60 63.97
C SER A 104 -37.37 -45.02 64.75
N ALA A 105 -37.35 -46.19 65.41
CA ALA A 105 -38.42 -46.74 66.22
C ALA A 105 -37.85 -47.49 67.44
N SER A 106 -38.69 -47.77 68.44
CA SER A 106 -38.27 -48.38 69.72
C SER A 106 -37.77 -49.83 69.61
N ASP A 107 -38.18 -50.55 68.57
CA ASP A 107 -37.72 -51.90 68.21
C ASP A 107 -36.54 -51.90 67.22
N ARG A 108 -36.04 -50.71 66.88
CA ARG A 108 -34.99 -50.49 65.89
C ARG A 108 -33.77 -49.81 66.47
N PHE A 109 -32.60 -50.14 65.95
CA PHE A 109 -31.35 -49.49 66.33
C PHE A 109 -30.42 -49.32 65.12
N ASN A 110 -29.54 -48.33 65.24
CA ASN A 110 -28.45 -48.12 64.29
C ASN A 110 -27.16 -48.71 64.85
N LEU A 111 -26.28 -49.14 63.96
CA LEU A 111 -24.96 -49.64 64.28
C LEU A 111 -23.94 -48.67 63.71
N VAL A 112 -23.02 -48.26 64.56
CA VAL A 112 -21.93 -47.35 64.24
C VAL A 112 -20.61 -48.08 64.41
N VAL A 113 -19.75 -47.93 63.41
CA VAL A 113 -18.35 -48.30 63.53
C VAL A 113 -17.52 -47.03 63.43
N ALA A 114 -16.52 -46.92 64.31
CA ALA A 114 -15.69 -45.73 64.42
C ALA A 114 -14.23 -46.11 64.64
N VAL A 115 -13.33 -45.26 64.16
CA VAL A 115 -11.89 -45.33 64.38
C VAL A 115 -11.39 -43.94 64.79
N ALA A 116 -10.29 -43.85 65.53
CA ALA A 116 -9.68 -42.55 65.80
C ALA A 116 -8.66 -42.20 64.72
N ASN A 117 -9.06 -41.34 63.78
CA ASN A 117 -8.13 -40.87 62.76
C ASN A 117 -7.14 -39.84 63.34
N SER A 118 -5.88 -39.92 62.92
CA SER A 118 -4.78 -39.05 63.33
C SER A 118 -5.05 -37.55 63.14
N ARG A 119 -5.84 -37.17 62.14
CA ARG A 119 -6.17 -35.76 61.83
C ARG A 119 -7.47 -35.29 62.44
N VAL A 120 -8.47 -36.18 62.49
CA VAL A 120 -9.87 -35.79 62.77
C VAL A 120 -10.50 -36.48 63.97
N ASP A 121 -9.72 -37.33 64.65
CA ASP A 121 -10.14 -38.11 65.82
C ASP A 121 -11.42 -38.94 65.57
N TRP A 122 -12.08 -39.36 66.65
CA TRP A 122 -13.38 -40.04 66.63
C TRP A 122 -14.53 -39.22 66.05
N ALA A 123 -14.41 -37.89 66.03
CA ALA A 123 -15.51 -36.98 65.70
C ALA A 123 -16.00 -37.10 64.25
N ILE A 124 -15.14 -37.58 63.35
CA ILE A 124 -15.40 -37.62 61.91
C ILE A 124 -15.22 -39.03 61.34
N ALA A 125 -14.36 -39.85 61.94
CA ALA A 125 -14.01 -41.15 61.43
C ALA A 125 -14.96 -42.27 61.88
N HIS A 126 -16.25 -42.13 61.53
CA HIS A 126 -17.27 -43.15 61.74
C HIS A 126 -18.13 -43.36 60.51
N THR A 127 -18.80 -44.52 60.45
CA THR A 127 -19.87 -44.78 59.50
C THR A 127 -21.00 -45.52 60.20
N THR A 128 -22.23 -45.23 59.79
CA THR A 128 -23.45 -45.75 60.41
C THR A 128 -24.29 -46.46 59.35
N ASN A 129 -24.90 -47.57 59.71
CA ASN A 129 -25.77 -48.33 58.81
C ASN A 129 -26.92 -47.47 58.28
N ARG A 130 -27.26 -47.67 57.00
CA ARG A 130 -28.39 -46.99 56.34
C ARG A 130 -29.75 -47.65 56.61
N VAL A 131 -29.76 -48.80 57.28
CA VAL A 131 -30.97 -49.59 57.56
C VAL A 131 -30.98 -49.95 59.04
N ALA A 132 -32.00 -49.49 59.76
CA ALA A 132 -32.14 -49.76 61.18
C ALA A 132 -32.40 -51.27 61.42
N LEU A 133 -31.55 -51.88 62.25
CA LEU A 133 -31.60 -53.30 62.63
C LEU A 133 -32.67 -53.53 63.69
N THR A 134 -33.17 -54.76 63.83
CA THR A 134 -34.24 -55.13 64.76
C THR A 134 -33.71 -55.75 66.04
N LEU A 135 -34.41 -55.47 67.15
CA LEU A 135 -34.20 -56.21 68.39
C LEU A 135 -34.49 -57.71 68.22
N ASN A 136 -33.91 -58.54 69.10
CA ASN A 136 -34.08 -59.99 69.17
C ASN A 136 -33.71 -60.73 67.86
N THR A 137 -32.81 -60.15 67.08
CA THR A 137 -32.30 -60.73 65.83
C THR A 137 -30.79 -60.86 65.94
N TRP A 138 -30.26 -62.02 65.56
CA TRP A 138 -28.83 -62.27 65.52
C TRP A 138 -28.20 -61.67 64.25
N TYR A 139 -27.12 -60.92 64.42
CA TYR A 139 -26.34 -60.34 63.34
C TYR A 139 -24.86 -60.68 63.49
N VAL A 140 -24.18 -60.93 62.37
CA VAL A 140 -22.71 -60.92 62.30
C VAL A 140 -22.27 -59.60 61.69
N VAL A 141 -21.70 -58.73 62.52
CA VAL A 141 -21.31 -57.39 62.09
C VAL A 141 -19.82 -57.26 62.01
N SER A 142 -19.33 -56.56 60.99
CA SER A 142 -17.91 -56.36 60.75
C SER A 142 -17.57 -54.89 60.61
N LEU A 143 -16.57 -54.44 61.36
CA LEU A 143 -15.81 -53.21 61.09
C LEU A 143 -14.64 -53.61 60.21
N VAL A 144 -14.53 -53.01 59.03
CA VAL A 144 -13.38 -53.20 58.13
C VAL A 144 -12.74 -51.85 57.87
N TYR A 145 -11.43 -51.77 58.09
CA TYR A 145 -10.65 -50.58 57.77
C TYR A 145 -9.54 -50.96 56.78
N ASP A 146 -9.48 -50.27 55.65
CA ASP A 146 -8.45 -50.46 54.63
C ASP A 146 -7.86 -49.12 54.19
N LEU A 147 -6.68 -48.80 54.73
CA LEU A 147 -5.88 -47.60 54.53
C LEU A 147 -6.65 -46.30 54.80
N ASP A 148 -7.60 -45.96 53.94
CA ASP A 148 -8.39 -44.74 53.95
C ASP A 148 -9.89 -44.97 54.07
N THR A 149 -10.36 -46.22 53.99
CA THR A 149 -11.78 -46.55 53.90
C THR A 149 -12.24 -47.33 55.11
N LEU A 150 -13.24 -46.80 55.82
CA LEU A 150 -13.96 -47.48 56.89
C LEU A 150 -15.28 -48.00 56.37
N ALA A 151 -15.55 -49.29 56.59
CA ALA A 151 -16.78 -49.93 56.20
C ALA A 151 -17.46 -50.62 57.37
N LEU A 152 -18.78 -50.52 57.39
CA LEU A 152 -19.65 -51.32 58.22
C LEU A 152 -20.31 -52.40 57.36
N MET A 153 -20.13 -53.65 57.76
CA MET A 153 -20.75 -54.80 57.13
C MET A 153 -21.69 -55.52 58.10
N VAL A 154 -22.83 -55.97 57.60
CA VAL A 154 -23.79 -56.79 58.34
C VAL A 154 -24.03 -58.05 57.52
N ASP A 155 -23.85 -59.21 58.14
CA ASP A 155 -23.98 -60.55 57.53
C ASP A 155 -23.21 -60.69 56.19
N GLY A 156 -22.01 -60.12 56.14
CA GLY A 156 -21.13 -60.15 54.96
C GLY A 156 -21.44 -59.12 53.87
N THR A 157 -22.48 -58.31 54.03
CA THR A 157 -22.86 -57.26 53.06
C THR A 157 -22.39 -55.89 53.53
N VAL A 158 -21.81 -55.06 52.65
CA VAL A 158 -21.41 -53.68 52.98
C VAL A 158 -22.62 -52.75 53.04
N HIS A 159 -22.91 -52.21 54.22
CA HIS A 159 -24.05 -51.34 54.47
C HIS A 159 -23.73 -49.85 54.37
N ALA A 160 -22.51 -49.46 54.72
CA ALA A 160 -22.06 -48.07 54.65
C ALA A 160 -20.54 -48.02 54.51
N VAL A 161 -20.05 -47.01 53.78
CA VAL A 161 -18.62 -46.71 53.64
C VAL A 161 -18.36 -45.23 53.89
N THR A 162 -17.27 -44.95 54.60
CA THR A 162 -16.75 -43.58 54.73
C THR A 162 -15.27 -43.58 54.38
N ALA A 163 -14.90 -42.75 53.41
CA ALA A 163 -13.52 -42.59 52.98
C ALA A 163 -12.88 -41.33 53.58
N PHE A 164 -11.61 -41.40 54.00
CA PHE A 164 -10.87 -40.32 54.67
C PHE A 164 -9.51 -40.09 54.01
N PRO A 165 -9.22 -38.87 53.52
CA PRO A 165 -7.93 -38.58 52.90
C PRO A 165 -6.76 -38.81 53.86
N SER A 166 -5.74 -39.51 53.38
CA SER A 166 -4.48 -39.80 54.09
C SER A 166 -4.53 -40.86 55.21
N GLY A 167 -5.66 -41.51 55.49
CA GLY A 167 -5.73 -42.86 56.08
C GLY A 167 -5.07 -43.19 57.44
N GLY A 168 -4.37 -42.26 58.09
CA GLY A 168 -3.62 -42.56 59.31
C GLY A 168 -4.53 -42.63 60.54
N LEU A 169 -4.45 -43.71 61.31
CA LEU A 169 -5.07 -43.81 62.63
C LEU A 169 -4.14 -43.32 63.75
N LYS A 170 -4.71 -42.86 64.87
CA LYS A 170 -3.95 -42.52 66.08
C LYS A 170 -3.36 -43.77 66.71
N ALA A 171 -2.21 -43.61 67.37
CA ALA A 171 -1.70 -44.62 68.28
C ALA A 171 -2.71 -44.85 69.43
N GLY A 172 -2.76 -46.08 69.93
CA GLY A 172 -3.57 -46.43 71.09
C GLY A 172 -3.22 -45.64 72.34
N SER A 173 -4.23 -45.40 73.19
CA SER A 173 -4.09 -44.77 74.50
C SER A 173 -3.89 -45.76 75.65
N GLY A 174 -3.94 -47.07 75.35
CA GLY A 174 -3.79 -48.15 76.32
C GLY A 174 -3.52 -49.49 75.63
N ASP A 175 -3.81 -50.60 76.31
CA ASP A 175 -3.49 -51.95 75.87
C ASP A 175 -4.70 -52.91 75.96
N LYS A 176 -5.93 -52.39 76.02
CA LYS A 176 -7.13 -53.18 76.32
C LYS A 176 -8.08 -53.29 75.15
N LEU A 177 -8.75 -54.43 75.05
CA LEU A 177 -9.97 -54.65 74.28
C LEU A 177 -11.12 -54.90 75.25
N TRP A 178 -12.17 -54.10 75.15
CA TRP A 178 -13.38 -54.18 75.95
C TRP A 178 -14.53 -54.69 75.11
N ILE A 179 -15.32 -55.62 75.65
CA ILE A 179 -16.52 -56.18 75.02
C ILE A 179 -17.69 -55.94 75.97
N GLY A 180 -18.79 -55.42 75.42
CA GLY A 180 -20.03 -55.13 76.14
C GLY A 180 -20.06 -53.83 76.95
N SER A 181 -18.97 -53.06 76.97
CA SER A 181 -18.89 -51.77 77.67
C SER A 181 -17.85 -50.84 77.07
N TRP A 182 -17.83 -49.58 77.51
CA TRP A 182 -16.77 -48.62 77.23
C TRP A 182 -15.46 -48.96 77.94
N VAL A 183 -14.36 -48.31 77.56
CA VAL A 183 -12.99 -48.56 78.03
C VAL A 183 -12.73 -48.43 79.54
N ASN A 184 -13.77 -48.19 80.35
CA ASN A 184 -13.73 -48.16 81.80
C ASN A 184 -14.61 -49.23 82.47
N GLY A 185 -15.21 -50.14 81.70
CA GLY A 185 -16.05 -51.23 82.23
C GLY A 185 -17.45 -50.82 82.72
N GLN A 186 -17.80 -49.53 82.67
CA GLN A 186 -18.97 -48.98 83.38
C GLN A 186 -19.91 -48.16 82.50
N ARG A 187 -19.38 -47.38 81.54
CA ARG A 187 -20.19 -46.50 80.69
C ARG A 187 -20.71 -47.25 79.46
N TRP A 188 -21.91 -46.85 79.03
CA TRP A 188 -22.58 -47.37 77.82
C TRP A 188 -22.65 -48.91 77.74
N PRO A 189 -23.20 -49.58 78.78
CA PRO A 189 -23.29 -51.04 78.80
C PRO A 189 -24.17 -51.55 77.65
N PHE A 190 -23.74 -52.62 77.02
CA PHE A 190 -24.54 -53.36 76.04
C PHE A 190 -25.63 -54.17 76.74
N LYS A 191 -26.82 -54.21 76.12
CA LYS A 191 -27.98 -54.96 76.62
C LYS A 191 -28.43 -55.98 75.58
N GLY A 192 -28.00 -57.23 75.76
CA GLY A 192 -28.25 -58.30 74.80
C GLY A 192 -27.26 -59.43 74.94
N ASP A 193 -27.17 -60.27 73.92
CA ASP A 193 -26.31 -61.45 73.91
C ASP A 193 -25.19 -61.28 72.87
N ILE A 194 -23.96 -61.68 73.22
CA ILE A 194 -22.82 -61.75 72.29
C ILE A 194 -22.30 -63.18 72.27
N ALA A 195 -22.25 -63.78 71.09
CA ALA A 195 -21.84 -65.17 70.89
C ALA A 195 -20.36 -65.32 70.49
N ALA A 196 -19.82 -64.35 69.75
CA ALA A 196 -18.42 -64.38 69.33
C ALA A 196 -17.85 -62.98 69.06
N VAL A 197 -16.54 -62.84 69.31
CA VAL A 197 -15.74 -61.66 68.93
C VAL A 197 -14.44 -62.13 68.29
N GLN A 198 -14.19 -61.67 67.06
CA GLN A 198 -12.98 -61.94 66.30
C GLN A 198 -12.27 -60.63 65.92
N VAL A 199 -10.94 -60.61 66.07
CA VAL A 199 -10.08 -59.47 65.72
C VAL A 199 -8.97 -59.96 64.81
N TYR A 200 -8.90 -59.44 63.59
CA TYR A 200 -7.90 -59.78 62.58
C TYR A 200 -6.87 -58.66 62.42
N SER A 201 -5.60 -59.02 62.21
CA SER A 201 -4.51 -58.08 61.93
C SER A 201 -4.50 -57.53 60.49
N ASP A 202 -5.34 -58.11 59.62
CA ASP A 202 -5.56 -57.77 58.20
C ASP A 202 -7.02 -58.12 57.83
N ILE A 203 -7.43 -57.96 56.57
CA ILE A 203 -8.81 -58.14 56.10
C ILE A 203 -8.99 -59.53 55.47
N PRO A 204 -10.01 -60.31 55.86
CA PRO A 204 -10.41 -61.51 55.14
C PRO A 204 -10.74 -61.25 53.66
N ALA A 205 -10.30 -62.13 52.75
CA ALA A 205 -10.36 -61.89 51.30
C ALA A 205 -11.78 -61.66 50.73
N ASP A 206 -12.79 -62.31 51.32
CA ASP A 206 -14.20 -62.12 50.98
C ASP A 206 -14.69 -60.72 51.36
N LEU A 207 -14.30 -60.22 52.53
CA LEU A 207 -14.64 -58.88 53.00
C LEU A 207 -13.87 -57.78 52.25
N GLU A 208 -12.60 -58.04 51.89
CA GLU A 208 -11.80 -57.15 51.06
C GLU A 208 -12.43 -56.98 49.67
N THR A 209 -12.82 -58.08 49.03
CA THR A 209 -13.52 -58.06 47.73
C THR A 209 -14.82 -57.25 47.80
N ALA A 210 -15.60 -57.42 48.89
CA ALA A 210 -16.84 -56.68 49.09
C ALA A 210 -16.60 -55.18 49.32
N LEU A 211 -15.52 -54.81 50.01
CA LEU A 211 -15.11 -53.43 50.22
C LEU A 211 -14.65 -52.75 48.93
N ASP A 212 -13.81 -53.42 48.14
CA ASP A 212 -13.27 -52.89 46.89
C ASP A 212 -14.38 -52.60 45.87
N ALA A 213 -15.43 -53.42 45.85
CA ALA A 213 -16.63 -53.18 45.03
C ALA A 213 -17.37 -51.86 45.39
N LYS A 214 -17.11 -51.27 46.57
CA LYS A 214 -17.69 -49.97 47.00
C LYS A 214 -16.81 -48.76 46.69
N ARG A 215 -15.51 -48.92 46.44
CA ARG A 215 -14.59 -47.81 46.09
C ARG A 215 -15.04 -47.00 44.86
N PRO A 216 -15.62 -47.57 43.78
CA PRO A 216 -16.10 -46.78 42.65
C PRO A 216 -17.50 -46.18 42.87
N THR A 217 -18.09 -46.29 44.06
CA THR A 217 -19.46 -45.80 44.29
C THR A 217 -19.49 -44.32 44.64
N PRO A 218 -20.58 -43.61 44.31
CA PRO A 218 -20.76 -42.19 44.65
C PRO A 218 -20.57 -41.90 46.15
N GLU A 219 -21.00 -42.80 47.03
CA GLU A 219 -20.86 -42.65 48.48
C GLU A 219 -19.39 -42.48 48.89
N TRP A 220 -18.50 -43.26 48.30
CA TRP A 220 -17.07 -43.21 48.56
C TRP A 220 -16.50 -41.84 48.16
N PHE A 221 -16.78 -41.37 46.94
CA PHE A 221 -16.28 -40.07 46.46
C PHE A 221 -16.81 -38.87 47.25
N LEU A 222 -18.10 -38.88 47.59
CA LEU A 222 -18.75 -37.81 48.36
C LEU A 222 -18.16 -37.72 49.78
N THR A 223 -18.01 -38.85 50.46
CA THR A 223 -17.42 -38.88 51.82
C THR A 223 -15.94 -38.54 51.81
N HIS A 224 -15.18 -39.07 50.84
CA HIS A 224 -13.77 -38.72 50.64
C HIS A 224 -13.59 -37.20 50.50
N LYS A 225 -14.37 -36.57 49.61
CA LYS A 225 -14.32 -35.12 49.39
C LYS A 225 -14.73 -34.32 50.62
N TYR A 226 -15.83 -34.67 51.27
CA TYR A 226 -16.29 -33.99 52.47
C TYR A 226 -15.21 -33.99 53.56
N ASN A 227 -14.60 -35.16 53.80
CA ASN A 227 -13.55 -35.32 54.80
C ASN A 227 -12.24 -34.62 54.40
N ALA A 228 -12.00 -34.38 53.11
CA ALA A 228 -10.86 -33.59 52.62
C ALA A 228 -10.99 -32.11 52.92
N ILE A 229 -12.18 -31.53 52.70
CA ILE A 229 -12.36 -30.07 52.73
C ILE A 229 -12.78 -29.55 54.11
N ARG A 230 -13.42 -30.38 54.94
CA ARG A 230 -13.97 -29.94 56.24
C ARG A 230 -12.98 -29.20 57.16
N PRO A 231 -11.66 -29.53 57.21
CA PRO A 231 -10.70 -28.78 58.03
C PRO A 231 -10.50 -27.32 57.59
N THR A 232 -10.73 -27.01 56.31
CA THR A 232 -10.51 -25.67 55.74
C THR A 232 -11.81 -24.96 55.35
N LEU A 233 -12.90 -25.71 55.23
CA LEU A 233 -14.19 -25.23 54.76
C LEU A 233 -15.32 -25.90 55.54
N ASN A 234 -16.09 -25.11 56.29
CA ASN A 234 -17.25 -25.59 57.03
C ASN A 234 -18.54 -25.43 56.20
N LEU A 235 -19.05 -26.54 55.66
CA LEU A 235 -20.32 -26.58 54.95
C LEU A 235 -21.55 -26.71 55.87
N GLY A 236 -21.36 -26.85 57.19
CA GLY A 236 -22.45 -27.11 58.14
C GLY A 236 -22.91 -28.58 58.16
N ASN A 237 -24.06 -28.84 58.76
CA ASN A 237 -24.60 -30.20 58.83
C ASN A 237 -25.17 -30.65 57.48
N LYS A 238 -25.20 -31.97 57.27
CA LYS A 238 -25.95 -32.57 56.15
C LYS A 238 -27.43 -32.27 56.36
N THR A 239 -28.12 -31.86 55.29
CA THR A 239 -29.56 -31.55 55.34
C THR A 239 -30.44 -32.73 54.91
N SER A 240 -29.88 -33.68 54.17
CA SER A 240 -30.53 -34.95 53.79
C SER A 240 -29.50 -36.02 53.42
N ASP A 241 -29.96 -37.23 53.11
CA ASP A 241 -29.14 -38.21 52.39
C ASP A 241 -28.74 -37.70 50.99
N PHE A 242 -27.65 -38.25 50.44
CA PHE A 242 -27.28 -37.95 49.07
C PHE A 242 -28.31 -38.54 48.09
N TYR A 243 -28.53 -37.85 46.98
CA TYR A 243 -29.50 -38.25 45.95
C TYR A 243 -28.89 -38.11 44.55
N PHE A 244 -29.51 -38.74 43.56
CA PHE A 244 -29.15 -38.58 42.15
C PHE A 244 -29.96 -37.43 41.53
N ASP A 245 -29.27 -36.38 41.07
CA ASP A 245 -29.85 -35.27 40.32
C ASP A 245 -29.83 -35.56 38.82
N SER A 246 -30.97 -36.00 38.30
CA SER A 246 -31.15 -36.28 36.86
C SER A 246 -30.92 -35.07 35.94
N ALA A 247 -31.03 -33.83 36.45
CA ALA A 247 -30.84 -32.64 35.62
C ALA A 247 -29.37 -32.41 35.26
N THR A 248 -28.45 -32.86 36.12
CA THR A 248 -27.00 -32.68 35.94
C THR A 248 -26.25 -34.01 35.79
N GLY A 249 -26.92 -35.15 36.02
CA GLY A 249 -26.29 -36.47 36.03
C GLY A 249 -25.37 -36.67 37.24
N SER A 250 -25.59 -35.93 38.33
CA SER A 250 -24.70 -35.90 39.48
C SER A 250 -25.33 -36.58 40.70
N HIS A 251 -24.52 -37.26 41.51
CA HIS A 251 -24.87 -37.62 42.88
C HIS A 251 -24.52 -36.46 43.81
N VAL A 252 -25.50 -35.95 44.57
CA VAL A 252 -25.37 -34.72 45.34
C VAL A 252 -25.61 -35.00 46.82
N GLN A 253 -24.65 -34.62 47.67
CA GLN A 253 -24.81 -34.53 49.12
C GLN A 253 -25.03 -33.06 49.50
N PRO A 254 -26.24 -32.67 49.96
CA PRO A 254 -26.50 -31.30 50.39
C PRO A 254 -26.07 -31.08 51.84
N PHE A 255 -25.67 -29.84 52.13
CA PHE A 255 -25.32 -29.32 53.45
C PHE A 255 -25.99 -27.96 53.67
N GLU A 256 -26.02 -27.47 54.92
CA GLU A 256 -26.63 -26.17 55.27
C GLU A 256 -25.98 -25.00 54.50
N GLY A 257 -24.67 -25.02 54.29
CA GLY A 257 -23.89 -23.96 53.66
C GLY A 257 -23.43 -24.25 52.22
N GLY A 258 -23.79 -25.39 51.63
CA GLY A 258 -23.25 -25.82 50.34
C GLY A 258 -23.71 -27.20 49.89
N LEU A 259 -23.03 -27.73 48.88
CA LEU A 259 -23.19 -29.11 48.42
C LEU A 259 -21.87 -29.72 47.99
N ILE A 260 -21.83 -31.05 47.91
CA ILE A 260 -20.77 -31.79 47.23
C ILE A 260 -21.44 -32.63 46.14
N ALA A 261 -20.93 -32.55 44.91
CA ALA A 261 -21.45 -33.27 43.76
C ALA A 261 -20.38 -34.19 43.16
N TYR A 262 -20.78 -35.40 42.79
CA TYR A 262 -19.97 -36.40 42.10
C TYR A 262 -20.65 -36.81 40.80
N THR A 263 -19.88 -36.91 39.70
CA THR A 263 -20.35 -37.51 38.45
C THR A 263 -19.38 -38.56 37.97
N GLU A 264 -19.91 -39.63 37.39
CA GLU A 264 -19.08 -40.69 36.79
C GLU A 264 -18.19 -40.15 35.66
N ALA A 265 -18.71 -39.17 34.91
CA ALA A 265 -17.98 -38.55 33.80
C ALA A 265 -16.71 -37.80 34.23
N HIS A 266 -16.66 -37.28 35.47
CA HIS A 266 -15.48 -36.58 36.00
C HIS A 266 -14.59 -37.49 36.86
N GLY A 267 -15.15 -38.55 37.46
CA GLY A 267 -14.40 -39.49 38.31
C GLY A 267 -13.91 -38.88 39.63
N VAL A 268 -14.35 -37.68 39.98
CA VAL A 268 -13.99 -36.96 41.22
C VAL A 268 -15.19 -36.14 41.71
N ALA A 269 -15.22 -35.82 43.00
CA ALA A 269 -16.27 -35.01 43.61
C ALA A 269 -15.79 -33.57 43.86
N PHE A 270 -16.67 -32.61 43.62
CA PHE A 270 -16.42 -31.17 43.76
C PHE A 270 -17.39 -30.52 44.75
N GLU A 271 -16.93 -29.47 45.42
CA GLU A 271 -17.74 -28.70 46.37
C GLU A 271 -18.21 -27.36 45.77
N MET A 272 -19.35 -26.87 46.26
CA MET A 272 -19.87 -25.55 45.94
C MET A 272 -20.59 -24.95 47.15
N HIS A 273 -20.32 -23.68 47.45
CA HIS A 273 -20.83 -23.00 48.63
C HIS A 273 -21.22 -21.53 48.39
N GLY A 274 -21.68 -20.85 49.44
CA GLY A 274 -21.85 -19.40 49.45
C GLY A 274 -22.85 -18.85 48.40
N SER A 275 -22.52 -17.70 47.81
CA SER A 275 -23.41 -17.01 46.86
C SER A 275 -23.56 -17.76 45.53
N ILE A 276 -22.52 -18.47 45.08
CA ILE A 276 -22.57 -19.29 43.87
C ILE A 276 -23.56 -20.43 44.08
N HIS A 277 -23.46 -21.13 45.21
CA HIS A 277 -24.42 -22.17 45.61
C HIS A 277 -25.86 -21.63 45.70
N ALA A 278 -26.05 -20.46 46.32
CA ALA A 278 -27.37 -19.86 46.46
C ALA A 278 -28.05 -19.58 45.11
N LEU A 279 -27.29 -19.07 44.13
CA LEU A 279 -27.79 -18.89 42.77
C LEU A 279 -28.06 -20.24 42.08
N TYR A 280 -27.15 -21.18 42.20
CA TYR A 280 -27.31 -22.51 41.60
C TYR A 280 -28.58 -23.20 42.11
N GLN A 281 -28.90 -23.09 43.40
CA GLN A 281 -30.11 -23.70 43.96
C GLN A 281 -31.40 -22.98 43.54
N SER A 282 -31.37 -21.67 43.30
CA SER A 282 -32.58 -20.87 43.08
C SER A 282 -33.25 -21.10 41.72
N ASP A 283 -32.53 -21.59 40.71
CA ASP A 283 -33.05 -21.78 39.36
C ASP A 283 -32.74 -23.17 38.79
N SER A 284 -33.77 -24.02 38.72
CA SER A 284 -33.68 -25.38 38.15
C SER A 284 -33.36 -25.41 36.64
N ASN A 285 -33.75 -24.39 35.88
CA ASN A 285 -33.44 -24.31 34.44
C ASN A 285 -32.00 -23.89 34.23
N LEU A 286 -31.48 -22.99 35.06
CA LEU A 286 -30.06 -22.65 35.08
C LEU A 286 -29.21 -23.90 35.38
N ARG A 287 -29.57 -24.68 36.40
CA ARG A 287 -28.85 -25.93 36.73
C ARG A 287 -28.76 -26.88 35.54
N ARG A 288 -29.89 -27.11 34.86
CA ARG A 288 -29.93 -27.94 33.65
C ARG A 288 -29.04 -27.39 32.53
N SER A 289 -28.99 -26.07 32.38
CA SER A 289 -28.21 -25.38 31.34
C SER A 289 -26.70 -25.36 31.64
N LEU A 290 -26.31 -25.38 32.91
CA LEU A 290 -24.91 -25.47 33.36
C LEU A 290 -24.35 -26.89 33.23
N GLY A 291 -25.19 -27.90 33.53
CA GLY A 291 -24.78 -29.29 33.59
C GLY A 291 -24.03 -29.64 34.88
N ALA A 292 -23.24 -30.72 34.83
CA ALA A 292 -22.44 -31.22 35.95
C ALA A 292 -21.43 -30.19 36.47
N LEU A 293 -21.23 -30.15 37.80
CA LEU A 293 -20.16 -29.37 38.43
C LEU A 293 -18.80 -30.01 38.12
N ALA A 294 -17.85 -29.20 37.64
CA ALA A 294 -16.56 -29.65 37.12
C ALA A 294 -15.35 -29.04 37.87
N SER A 295 -15.58 -28.20 38.87
CA SER A 295 -14.53 -27.69 39.76
C SER A 295 -15.08 -27.38 41.15
N ASP A 296 -14.18 -27.31 42.14
CA ASP A 296 -14.47 -26.61 43.40
C ASP A 296 -14.67 -25.11 43.15
N GLU A 297 -15.11 -24.36 44.17
CA GLU A 297 -15.09 -22.91 44.10
C GLU A 297 -13.64 -22.40 44.12
N ILE A 298 -13.14 -21.93 42.97
CA ILE A 298 -11.76 -21.47 42.79
C ILE A 298 -11.69 -19.94 42.67
N ASN A 299 -10.47 -19.39 42.72
CA ASN A 299 -10.24 -17.97 42.44
C ASN A 299 -10.45 -17.69 40.94
N GLY A 300 -11.19 -16.61 40.65
CA GLY A 300 -11.27 -16.07 39.29
C GLY A 300 -10.03 -15.26 38.92
N ARG A 301 -9.89 -14.93 37.64
CA ARG A 301 -8.71 -14.22 37.12
C ARG A 301 -8.57 -12.78 37.65
N ARG A 302 -9.67 -12.14 38.04
CA ARG A 302 -9.66 -10.85 38.72
C ARG A 302 -9.48 -11.06 40.23
N SER A 303 -8.54 -10.34 40.84
CA SER A 303 -8.31 -10.40 42.29
C SER A 303 -9.61 -10.15 43.06
N GLY A 304 -9.90 -11.01 44.05
CA GLY A 304 -11.12 -10.97 44.86
C GLY A 304 -12.38 -11.56 44.20
N SER A 305 -12.28 -12.10 42.98
CA SER A 305 -13.38 -12.85 42.35
C SER A 305 -13.25 -14.36 42.58
N ARG A 306 -14.39 -15.05 42.58
CA ARG A 306 -14.50 -16.51 42.69
C ARG A 306 -15.27 -17.07 41.51
N LYS A 307 -15.06 -18.34 41.18
CA LYS A 307 -15.81 -19.02 40.13
C LYS A 307 -15.96 -20.52 40.41
N SER A 308 -17.06 -21.10 39.93
CA SER A 308 -17.26 -22.55 39.84
C SER A 308 -17.55 -22.93 38.40
N VAL A 309 -16.83 -23.93 37.89
CA VAL A 309 -16.91 -24.38 36.50
C VAL A 309 -17.88 -25.55 36.40
N PHE A 310 -18.66 -25.56 35.33
CA PHE A 310 -19.64 -26.60 35.00
C PHE A 310 -19.39 -27.10 33.57
N ALA A 311 -19.98 -28.25 33.23
CA ALA A 311 -19.80 -28.88 31.93
C ALA A 311 -20.17 -27.98 30.73
N GLN A 312 -21.12 -27.05 30.91
CA GLN A 312 -21.61 -26.15 29.85
C GLN A 312 -21.57 -24.66 30.24
N GLY A 313 -20.81 -24.29 31.26
CA GLY A 313 -20.73 -22.89 31.67
C GLY A 313 -19.95 -22.66 32.96
N CYS A 314 -20.06 -21.46 33.49
CA CYS A 314 -19.42 -21.07 34.75
C CYS A 314 -20.28 -20.05 35.49
N ILE A 315 -20.30 -20.13 36.82
CA ILE A 315 -20.85 -19.07 37.66
C ILE A 315 -19.68 -18.29 38.26
N TYR A 316 -19.63 -16.98 37.99
CA TYR A 316 -18.65 -16.07 38.55
C TYR A 316 -19.27 -15.30 39.71
N TRP A 317 -18.45 -14.92 40.69
CA TRP A 317 -18.86 -14.09 41.80
C TRP A 317 -17.82 -13.04 42.15
N SER A 318 -18.28 -11.85 42.53
CA SER A 318 -17.49 -10.88 43.28
C SER A 318 -18.38 -10.07 44.22
N PRO A 319 -17.81 -9.40 45.24
CA PRO A 319 -18.59 -8.49 46.10
C PRO A 319 -19.34 -7.40 45.33
N GLN A 320 -18.85 -7.00 44.15
CA GLN A 320 -19.46 -5.93 43.34
C GLN A 320 -20.52 -6.43 42.36
N THR A 321 -20.44 -7.68 41.90
CA THR A 321 -21.32 -8.21 40.84
C THR A 321 -22.33 -9.23 41.33
N GLY A 322 -22.12 -9.82 42.51
CA GLY A 322 -22.90 -10.98 42.95
C GLY A 322 -22.56 -12.22 42.10
N ALA A 323 -23.33 -13.29 42.28
CA ALA A 323 -23.16 -14.51 41.49
C ALA A 323 -23.86 -14.35 40.15
N VAL A 324 -23.17 -14.59 39.03
CA VAL A 324 -23.71 -14.43 37.67
C VAL A 324 -23.25 -15.58 36.77
N PRO A 325 -24.16 -16.26 36.06
CA PRO A 325 -23.80 -17.37 35.18
C PRO A 325 -23.41 -16.89 33.78
N VAL A 326 -22.43 -17.54 33.16
CA VAL A 326 -22.05 -17.40 31.75
C VAL A 326 -22.13 -18.79 31.14
N LEU A 327 -22.85 -18.95 30.03
CA LEU A 327 -23.26 -20.26 29.50
C LEU A 327 -22.75 -20.50 28.08
N GLY A 328 -22.63 -21.77 27.71
CA GLY A 328 -22.43 -22.23 26.33
C GLY A 328 -21.25 -21.57 25.64
N ARG A 329 -21.47 -21.08 24.41
CA ARG A 329 -20.39 -20.49 23.61
C ARG A 329 -19.86 -19.17 24.18
N LEU A 330 -20.72 -18.37 24.81
CA LEU A 330 -20.34 -17.13 25.51
C LEU A 330 -19.26 -17.42 26.58
N TYR A 331 -19.44 -18.49 27.34
CA TYR A 331 -18.48 -18.90 28.38
C TYR A 331 -17.11 -19.25 27.78
N LEU A 332 -17.09 -20.10 26.75
CA LEU A 332 -15.85 -20.56 26.13
C LEU A 332 -15.01 -19.39 25.60
N ASP A 333 -15.64 -18.46 24.88
CA ASP A 333 -14.94 -17.29 24.34
C ASP A 333 -14.56 -16.27 25.42
N TYR A 334 -15.38 -16.10 26.46
CA TYR A 334 -15.05 -15.21 27.58
C TYR A 334 -13.83 -15.71 28.39
N GLU A 335 -13.69 -17.03 28.58
CA GLU A 335 -12.47 -17.60 29.17
C GLU A 335 -11.24 -17.35 28.29
N MET A 336 -11.36 -17.54 26.96
CA MET A 336 -10.28 -17.26 26.00
C MET A 336 -9.89 -15.78 25.96
N LEU A 337 -10.85 -14.87 26.18
CA LEU A 337 -10.61 -13.41 26.25
C LEU A 337 -9.84 -13.00 27.52
N GLY A 338 -9.71 -13.89 28.51
CA GLY A 338 -9.03 -13.62 29.78
C GLY A 338 -9.96 -13.27 30.94
N GLU A 339 -11.25 -13.61 30.84
CA GLU A 339 -12.26 -13.48 31.90
C GLU A 339 -12.32 -12.06 32.50
N GLY A 340 -12.45 -11.95 33.83
CA GLY A 340 -12.48 -10.68 34.55
C GLY A 340 -11.19 -9.86 34.46
N GLY A 341 -10.12 -10.40 33.86
CA GLY A 341 -8.90 -9.67 33.52
C GLY A 341 -8.94 -9.00 32.14
N SER A 342 -9.98 -9.25 31.33
CA SER A 342 -10.20 -8.59 30.04
C SER A 342 -10.73 -7.16 30.20
N ALA A 343 -10.80 -6.43 29.09
CA ALA A 343 -11.30 -5.04 29.06
C ALA A 343 -12.78 -4.92 29.48
N ILE A 344 -13.58 -5.98 29.33
CA ILE A 344 -15.01 -5.96 29.68
C ILE A 344 -15.28 -6.31 31.15
N GLY A 345 -14.29 -6.85 31.88
CA GLY A 345 -14.40 -7.17 33.30
C GLY A 345 -15.38 -8.32 33.59
N LEU A 346 -15.91 -8.37 34.82
CA LEU A 346 -16.78 -9.45 35.29
C LEU A 346 -18.23 -9.33 34.75
N PRO A 347 -18.97 -10.44 34.62
CA PRO A 347 -20.37 -10.42 34.23
C PRO A 347 -21.22 -9.72 35.30
N THR A 348 -22.21 -8.92 34.89
CA THR A 348 -23.10 -8.16 35.79
C THR A 348 -24.56 -8.60 35.72
N ALA A 349 -24.93 -9.33 34.67
CA ALA A 349 -26.25 -9.93 34.51
C ALA A 349 -26.16 -11.24 33.73
N ALA A 350 -27.14 -12.12 33.90
CA ALA A 350 -27.28 -13.32 33.08
C ALA A 350 -27.54 -12.95 31.61
N GLN A 351 -27.22 -13.87 30.69
CA GLN A 351 -27.48 -13.65 29.26
C GLN A 351 -28.98 -13.43 28.97
N THR A 352 -29.27 -12.51 28.04
CA THR A 352 -30.62 -12.17 27.59
C THR A 352 -30.78 -12.48 26.10
N THR A 353 -32.00 -12.77 25.66
CA THR A 353 -32.28 -13.02 24.25
C THR A 353 -32.34 -11.71 23.47
N VAL A 354 -31.70 -11.68 22.32
CA VAL A 354 -31.80 -10.60 21.32
C VAL A 354 -32.21 -11.20 19.97
N PRO A 355 -32.76 -10.42 19.03
CA PRO A 355 -33.13 -10.96 17.72
C PRO A 355 -31.98 -11.73 17.07
N GLY A 356 -32.17 -13.04 16.82
CA GLY A 356 -31.18 -13.91 16.19
C GLY A 356 -30.09 -14.49 17.11
N GLY A 357 -30.13 -14.26 18.43
CA GLY A 357 -29.08 -14.74 19.33
C GLY A 357 -29.25 -14.34 20.80
N VAL A 358 -28.14 -14.24 21.52
CA VAL A 358 -28.11 -13.81 22.93
C VAL A 358 -27.03 -12.75 23.17
N MET A 359 -27.23 -11.92 24.19
CA MET A 359 -26.29 -10.91 24.64
C MET A 359 -26.10 -11.03 26.15
N GLN A 360 -24.87 -10.86 26.62
CA GLN A 360 -24.58 -10.80 28.04
C GLN A 360 -23.85 -9.51 28.40
N GLN A 361 -24.22 -8.94 29.56
CA GLN A 361 -23.73 -7.67 30.06
C GLN A 361 -22.60 -7.90 31.08
N PHE A 362 -21.53 -7.12 30.91
CA PHE A 362 -20.33 -7.11 31.75
C PHE A 362 -20.07 -5.69 32.27
N GLN A 363 -19.14 -5.55 33.21
CA GLN A 363 -18.84 -4.25 33.84
C GLN A 363 -18.45 -3.15 32.84
N GLY A 364 -17.65 -3.48 31.83
CA GLY A 364 -17.11 -2.54 30.85
C GLY A 364 -17.69 -2.67 29.45
N GLY A 365 -18.52 -3.69 29.18
CA GLY A 365 -18.99 -3.97 27.82
C GLY A 365 -20.07 -5.04 27.75
N ARG A 366 -20.28 -5.58 26.55
CA ARG A 366 -21.23 -6.66 26.28
C ARG A 366 -20.60 -7.68 25.36
N MET A 367 -20.97 -8.94 25.52
CA MET A 367 -20.68 -9.98 24.54
C MET A 367 -21.95 -10.43 23.84
N TYR A 368 -21.85 -10.68 22.54
CA TYR A 368 -22.96 -11.10 21.71
C TYR A 368 -22.65 -12.44 21.05
N TYR A 369 -23.62 -13.34 21.07
CA TYR A 369 -23.60 -14.61 20.36
C TYR A 369 -24.75 -14.67 19.37
N ARG A 370 -24.43 -14.78 18.08
CA ARG A 370 -25.42 -15.09 17.04
C ARG A 370 -25.70 -16.58 17.04
N SER A 371 -26.97 -16.98 17.02
CA SER A 371 -27.35 -18.38 17.02
C SER A 371 -26.75 -19.12 15.82
N GLY A 372 -26.08 -20.24 16.09
CA GLY A 372 -25.38 -21.05 15.07
C GLY A 372 -24.00 -20.52 14.66
N ALA A 373 -23.53 -19.38 15.18
CA ALA A 373 -22.17 -18.92 14.93
C ALA A 373 -21.15 -19.80 15.65
N SER A 374 -19.92 -19.84 15.12
CA SER A 374 -18.81 -20.48 15.81
C SER A 374 -18.43 -19.68 17.04
N ASN A 375 -18.22 -18.36 16.94
CA ASN A 375 -17.67 -17.53 18.01
C ASN A 375 -18.68 -16.50 18.53
N THR A 376 -18.40 -15.98 19.72
CA THR A 376 -19.02 -14.78 20.30
C THR A 376 -18.02 -13.62 20.28
N PHE A 377 -18.52 -12.39 20.24
CA PHE A 377 -17.67 -11.20 20.17
C PHE A 377 -18.08 -10.16 21.20
N GLU A 378 -17.08 -9.47 21.72
CA GLU A 378 -17.24 -8.41 22.71
C GLU A 378 -17.27 -7.04 22.03
N VAL A 379 -18.03 -6.12 22.60
CA VAL A 379 -18.03 -4.70 22.25
C VAL A 379 -18.03 -3.89 23.55
N HIS A 380 -17.17 -2.88 23.65
CA HIS A 380 -17.03 -2.07 24.86
C HIS A 380 -16.81 -0.58 24.59
N GLY A 381 -16.75 0.20 25.68
CA GLY A 381 -16.38 1.62 25.64
C GLY A 381 -17.22 2.48 24.69
N SER A 382 -16.54 3.39 23.99
CA SER A 382 -17.19 4.35 23.08
C SER A 382 -17.80 3.69 21.84
N ILE A 383 -17.23 2.56 21.39
CA ILE A 383 -17.77 1.81 20.26
C ILE A 383 -19.12 1.20 20.63
N LEU A 384 -19.23 0.57 21.81
CA LEU A 384 -20.50 0.03 22.31
C LEU A 384 -21.55 1.14 22.45
N ALA A 385 -21.17 2.28 23.04
CA ALA A 385 -22.08 3.41 23.19
C ALA A 385 -22.64 3.90 21.84
N LYS A 386 -21.79 3.97 20.81
CA LYS A 386 -22.21 4.36 19.45
C LYS A 386 -23.08 3.30 18.78
N TYR A 387 -22.73 2.03 18.93
CA TYR A 387 -23.50 0.90 18.41
C TYR A 387 -24.92 0.89 18.95
N ASP A 388 -25.08 1.02 20.27
CA ASP A 388 -26.38 1.08 20.95
C ASP A 388 -27.19 2.30 20.51
N ALA A 389 -26.57 3.49 20.53
CA ALA A 389 -27.24 4.75 20.18
C ALA A 389 -27.77 4.78 18.75
N THR A 390 -27.25 3.92 17.87
CA THR A 390 -27.64 3.87 16.46
C THR A 390 -28.55 2.67 16.12
N GLY A 391 -29.00 1.91 17.12
CA GLY A 391 -29.97 0.82 16.96
C GLY A 391 -29.43 -0.60 17.16
N GLY A 392 -28.14 -0.74 17.49
CA GLY A 392 -27.51 -2.00 17.88
C GLY A 392 -27.76 -3.16 16.91
N VAL A 393 -28.00 -4.35 17.47
CA VAL A 393 -28.22 -5.61 16.73
C VAL A 393 -29.35 -5.48 15.71
N THR A 394 -30.43 -4.78 16.05
CA THR A 394 -31.62 -4.64 15.19
C THR A 394 -31.32 -3.92 13.88
N ARG A 395 -30.39 -2.95 13.88
CA ARG A 395 -30.05 -2.17 12.69
C ARG A 395 -28.79 -2.67 11.99
N TRP A 396 -27.76 -3.01 12.74
CA TRP A 396 -26.42 -3.26 12.21
C TRP A 396 -26.02 -4.73 12.20
N GLY A 397 -26.83 -5.59 12.81
CA GLY A 397 -26.52 -7.00 13.01
C GLY A 397 -25.47 -7.23 14.10
N PHE A 398 -25.08 -8.48 14.29
CA PHE A 398 -24.15 -8.89 15.34
C PHE A 398 -22.73 -8.37 15.09
N PRO A 399 -21.91 -8.18 16.15
CA PRO A 399 -20.48 -8.04 15.97
C PRO A 399 -19.89 -9.31 15.35
N VAL A 400 -18.90 -9.13 14.47
CA VAL A 400 -18.16 -10.22 13.79
C VAL A 400 -16.67 -10.22 14.14
N SER A 401 -16.25 -9.32 15.02
CA SER A 401 -14.92 -9.25 15.60
C SER A 401 -15.00 -8.69 17.03
N HIS A 402 -14.01 -9.00 17.87
CA HIS A 402 -13.74 -8.20 19.07
C HIS A 402 -13.30 -6.78 18.66
N GLU A 403 -13.25 -5.87 19.62
CA GLU A 403 -12.56 -4.60 19.41
C GLU A 403 -11.06 -4.85 19.21
N SER A 404 -10.48 -4.27 18.16
CA SER A 404 -9.05 -4.41 17.84
C SER A 404 -8.37 -3.05 17.63
N ASP A 405 -7.05 -3.03 17.84
CA ASP A 405 -6.23 -1.83 17.63
C ASP A 405 -6.07 -1.54 16.14
N VAL A 406 -6.32 -0.29 15.76
CA VAL A 406 -5.80 0.26 14.51
C VAL A 406 -4.38 0.76 14.78
N ARG A 407 -3.38 0.09 14.19
CA ARG A 407 -1.96 0.40 14.41
C ARG A 407 -1.30 1.01 13.19
N ARG A 408 -0.27 1.83 13.40
CA ARG A 408 0.75 2.14 12.39
C ARG A 408 2.08 1.82 13.03
N ASP A 409 2.79 0.85 12.47
CA ASP A 409 3.96 0.24 13.10
C ASP A 409 3.64 -0.22 14.53
N SER A 410 4.40 0.23 15.53
CA SER A 410 4.17 -0.10 16.94
C SER A 410 3.13 0.79 17.64
N GLN A 411 2.67 1.88 17.01
CA GLN A 411 1.77 2.86 17.61
C GLN A 411 0.29 2.49 17.41
N VAL A 412 -0.49 2.51 18.49
CA VAL A 412 -1.96 2.41 18.45
C VAL A 412 -2.54 3.80 18.13
N LEU A 413 -3.25 3.92 17.01
CA LEU A 413 -3.88 5.16 16.56
C LEU A 413 -5.34 5.28 17.02
N GLY A 414 -6.01 4.14 17.21
CA GLY A 414 -7.41 4.06 17.59
C GLY A 414 -7.89 2.62 17.62
N LYS A 415 -9.19 2.44 17.60
CA LYS A 415 -9.87 1.16 17.77
C LYS A 415 -10.89 0.93 16.65
N VAL A 416 -11.18 -0.33 16.36
CA VAL A 416 -12.18 -0.73 15.37
C VAL A 416 -12.94 -1.97 15.84
N SER A 417 -14.25 -1.99 15.57
CA SER A 417 -15.08 -3.20 15.65
C SER A 417 -15.89 -3.37 14.37
N HIS A 418 -15.94 -4.60 13.88
CA HIS A 418 -16.71 -4.97 12.70
C HIS A 418 -18.03 -5.60 13.10
N PHE A 419 -19.09 -5.19 12.41
CA PHE A 419 -20.44 -5.74 12.51
C PHE A 419 -20.88 -6.23 11.14
N GLU A 420 -21.97 -7.00 11.11
CA GLU A 420 -22.49 -7.58 9.86
C GLU A 420 -22.75 -6.51 8.78
N SER A 421 -23.34 -5.36 9.16
CA SER A 421 -23.74 -4.31 8.21
C SER A 421 -22.94 -3.00 8.33
N CYS A 422 -22.02 -2.88 9.29
CA CYS A 422 -21.22 -1.66 9.48
C CYS A 422 -19.83 -1.94 10.06
N THR A 423 -18.97 -0.92 10.04
CA THR A 423 -17.77 -0.86 10.90
C THR A 423 -17.88 0.39 11.76
N ILE A 424 -17.53 0.29 13.05
CA ILE A 424 -17.41 1.45 13.93
C ILE A 424 -15.93 1.65 14.25
N TYR A 425 -15.45 2.86 14.01
CA TYR A 425 -14.08 3.28 14.31
C TYR A 425 -14.09 4.27 15.45
N TRP A 426 -13.06 4.24 16.29
CA TRP A 426 -12.85 5.21 17.35
C TRP A 426 -11.40 5.68 17.39
N SER A 427 -11.18 6.98 17.62
CA SER A 427 -9.88 7.50 18.04
C SER A 427 -10.06 8.61 19.09
N GLY A 428 -9.02 8.87 19.88
CA GLY A 428 -9.07 9.94 20.89
C GLY A 428 -9.36 11.33 20.31
N ALA A 429 -8.99 11.56 19.04
CA ALA A 429 -9.23 12.84 18.36
C ALA A 429 -10.62 12.96 17.73
N THR A 430 -11.27 11.86 17.35
CA THR A 430 -12.50 11.89 16.55
C THR A 430 -13.72 11.34 17.26
N GLY A 431 -13.56 10.53 18.31
CA GLY A 431 -14.65 9.78 18.91
C GLY A 431 -15.11 8.59 18.06
N ALA A 432 -16.23 7.97 18.41
CA ALA A 432 -16.74 6.77 17.74
C ALA A 432 -17.71 7.13 16.59
N HIS A 433 -17.39 6.67 15.37
CA HIS A 433 -18.19 6.90 14.17
C HIS A 433 -18.45 5.62 13.40
N ILE A 434 -19.67 5.54 12.86
CA ILE A 434 -20.15 4.39 12.11
C ILE A 434 -20.05 4.65 10.61
N ILE A 435 -19.50 3.67 9.88
CA ILE A 435 -19.37 3.67 8.43
C ILE A 435 -20.00 2.40 7.87
N TYR A 436 -20.89 2.53 6.89
CA TYR A 436 -21.64 1.41 6.30
C TYR A 436 -21.83 1.57 4.79
N GLY A 437 -22.45 0.57 4.16
CA GLY A 437 -22.81 0.60 2.74
C GLY A 437 -21.66 0.85 1.77
N ASP A 438 -21.96 1.59 0.70
CA ASP A 438 -21.02 1.94 -0.37
C ASP A 438 -19.85 2.79 0.12
N ILE A 439 -20.10 3.72 1.05
CA ILE A 439 -19.06 4.58 1.62
C ILE A 439 -18.06 3.74 2.40
N ARG A 440 -18.51 2.76 3.20
CA ARG A 440 -17.61 1.81 3.91
C ARG A 440 -16.72 1.06 2.94
N ARG A 441 -17.29 0.52 1.86
CA ARG A 441 -16.51 -0.18 0.82
C ARG A 441 -15.44 0.75 0.26
N LYS A 442 -15.81 1.98 -0.12
CA LYS A 442 -14.86 2.93 -0.70
C LYS A 442 -13.78 3.38 0.27
N TYR A 443 -14.15 3.57 1.53
CA TYR A 443 -13.22 3.93 2.59
C TYR A 443 -12.17 2.84 2.84
N LEU A 444 -12.58 1.57 2.81
CA LEU A 444 -11.66 0.43 2.92
C LEU A 444 -10.74 0.32 1.71
N GLU A 445 -11.25 0.53 0.48
CA GLU A 445 -10.43 0.62 -0.75
C GLU A 445 -9.38 1.74 -0.66
N ALA A 446 -9.72 2.85 -0.01
CA ALA A 446 -8.81 3.98 0.23
C ALA A 446 -7.81 3.76 1.39
N GLY A 447 -7.75 2.54 1.95
CA GLY A 447 -6.83 2.17 3.04
C GLY A 447 -7.39 2.38 4.45
N GLY A 448 -8.68 2.71 4.59
CA GLY A 448 -9.33 2.92 5.88
C GLY A 448 -8.64 3.99 6.74
N PRO A 449 -8.62 3.82 8.09
CA PRO A 449 -8.02 4.82 8.98
C PRO A 449 -6.51 5.00 8.84
N GLN A 450 -5.81 4.01 8.26
CA GLN A 450 -4.38 4.11 7.99
C GLN A 450 -4.08 4.87 6.69
N GLY A 451 -5.06 4.94 5.78
CA GLY A 451 -4.97 5.59 4.48
C GLY A 451 -5.00 7.12 4.55
N ALA A 452 -5.05 7.75 3.38
CA ALA A 452 -4.90 9.20 3.24
C ALA A 452 -6.04 10.02 3.87
N LEU A 453 -7.23 9.43 4.08
CA LEU A 453 -8.38 10.10 4.71
C LEU A 453 -8.29 10.16 6.25
N GLY A 454 -7.55 9.24 6.89
CA GLY A 454 -7.52 9.10 8.35
C GLY A 454 -8.84 8.60 8.95
N PHE A 455 -9.04 8.78 10.26
CA PHE A 455 -10.25 8.33 10.96
C PHE A 455 -11.50 9.13 10.53
N PRO A 456 -12.70 8.51 10.56
CA PRO A 456 -13.95 9.24 10.37
C PRO A 456 -14.17 10.30 11.45
N THR A 457 -14.71 11.45 11.06
CA THR A 457 -15.09 12.56 11.95
C THR A 457 -16.60 12.75 12.05
N SER A 458 -17.36 12.07 11.20
CA SER A 458 -18.83 11.99 11.26
C SER A 458 -19.33 10.58 10.94
N SER A 459 -20.56 10.31 11.36
CA SER A 459 -21.36 9.17 10.86
C SER A 459 -22.08 9.56 9.58
N GLU A 460 -22.62 8.59 8.85
CA GLU A 460 -23.20 8.88 7.53
C GLU A 460 -24.48 9.73 7.65
N GLU A 461 -24.48 10.89 6.98
CA GLU A 461 -25.55 11.89 7.01
C GLU A 461 -25.99 12.30 5.60
N ASP A 462 -27.14 12.99 5.48
CA ASP A 462 -27.65 13.52 4.21
C ASP A 462 -26.89 14.78 3.78
N ILE A 463 -26.60 14.91 2.49
CA ILE A 463 -25.89 16.09 1.97
C ILE A 463 -26.81 17.34 1.99
N PRO A 464 -26.43 18.44 2.67
CA PRO A 464 -27.29 19.61 2.79
C PRO A 464 -27.65 20.29 1.46
N GLY A 465 -28.95 20.47 1.22
CA GLY A 465 -29.47 21.22 0.06
C GLY A 465 -29.37 20.48 -1.28
N VAL A 466 -29.21 19.15 -1.27
CA VAL A 466 -29.29 18.31 -2.47
C VAL A 466 -30.58 17.49 -2.41
N ALA A 467 -31.39 17.57 -3.45
CA ALA A 467 -32.60 16.75 -3.57
C ALA A 467 -32.25 15.34 -4.07
N GLY A 468 -32.82 14.31 -3.44
CA GLY A 468 -32.61 12.91 -3.81
C GLY A 468 -31.60 12.17 -2.92
N PRO A 469 -31.30 10.90 -3.23
CA PRO A 469 -30.44 10.07 -2.40
C PRO A 469 -28.98 10.53 -2.47
N ALA A 470 -28.55 11.29 -1.47
CA ALA A 470 -27.20 11.85 -1.37
C ALA A 470 -26.70 11.82 0.08
N ARG A 471 -25.56 11.16 0.31
CA ARG A 471 -25.05 10.84 1.65
C ARG A 471 -23.58 11.18 1.76
N TYR A 472 -23.08 11.49 2.95
CA TYR A 472 -21.66 11.77 3.16
C TYR A 472 -21.13 11.22 4.48
N ASN A 473 -19.82 10.95 4.50
CA ASN A 473 -19.01 10.90 5.70
C ASN A 473 -17.83 11.86 5.55
N THR A 474 -17.50 12.55 6.63
CA THR A 474 -16.26 13.31 6.78
C THR A 474 -15.22 12.49 7.53
N PHE A 475 -13.96 12.77 7.22
CA PHE A 475 -12.79 12.14 7.80
C PHE A 475 -11.79 13.23 8.19
N GLN A 476 -10.73 12.87 8.92
CA GLN A 476 -9.69 13.81 9.34
C GLN A 476 -9.07 14.58 8.17
N GLN A 477 -8.97 13.94 7.01
CA GLN A 477 -8.34 14.49 5.80
C GLN A 477 -9.29 14.41 4.60
N GLY A 478 -10.54 14.86 4.77
CA GLY A 478 -11.47 15.06 3.65
C GLY A 478 -12.84 14.43 3.86
N SER A 479 -13.50 14.04 2.77
CA SER A 479 -14.82 13.43 2.80
C SER A 479 -15.01 12.39 1.71
N ILE A 480 -15.94 11.47 1.93
CA ILE A 480 -16.49 10.59 0.89
C ILE A 480 -17.96 10.94 0.74
N LEU A 481 -18.33 11.28 -0.49
CA LEU A 481 -19.69 11.68 -0.85
C LEU A 481 -20.29 10.62 -1.76
N TRP A 482 -21.56 10.32 -1.54
CA TRP A 482 -22.33 9.38 -2.34
C TRP A 482 -23.55 10.09 -2.92
N PHE A 483 -23.73 10.01 -4.24
CA PHE A 483 -24.83 10.62 -4.99
C PHE A 483 -25.45 9.56 -5.90
N ASN A 484 -26.63 9.04 -5.55
CA ASN A 484 -27.39 8.10 -6.39
C ASN A 484 -26.53 6.94 -6.96
N GLY A 485 -25.71 6.31 -6.11
CA GLY A 485 -24.80 5.22 -6.48
C GLY A 485 -23.39 5.63 -6.92
N GLN A 486 -23.14 6.92 -7.13
CA GLN A 486 -21.81 7.45 -7.50
C GLN A 486 -21.04 7.93 -6.27
N LEU A 487 -19.79 7.50 -6.13
CA LEU A 487 -18.91 7.85 -5.02
C LEU A 487 -17.83 8.83 -5.44
N HIS A 488 -17.63 9.89 -4.65
CA HIS A 488 -16.55 10.86 -4.82
C HIS A 488 -15.70 10.90 -3.55
N VAL A 489 -14.40 10.65 -3.70
CA VAL A 489 -13.43 10.79 -2.60
C VAL A 489 -12.79 12.17 -2.72
N CYS A 490 -13.10 13.04 -1.77
CA CYS A 490 -12.65 14.41 -1.73
C CYS A 490 -11.47 14.50 -0.74
N TYR A 491 -10.24 14.37 -1.24
CA TYR A 491 -9.02 14.62 -0.48
C TYR A 491 -8.78 16.12 -0.29
N PRO A 492 -7.91 16.54 0.64
CA PRO A 492 -7.44 17.92 0.67
C PRO A 492 -6.84 18.25 -0.69
N PHE A 493 -7.07 19.45 -1.22
CA PHE A 493 -6.65 19.76 -2.59
C PHE A 493 -6.12 21.18 -2.73
N ARG A 494 -5.33 21.41 -3.78
CA ARG A 494 -4.89 22.74 -4.22
C ARG A 494 -5.40 23.02 -5.61
N PHE A 495 -5.45 24.29 -5.98
CA PHE A 495 -5.72 24.71 -7.34
C PHE A 495 -4.42 24.77 -8.13
N PHE A 496 -4.50 24.40 -9.41
CA PHE A 496 -3.43 24.59 -10.36
C PHE A 496 -3.95 25.37 -11.55
N VAL A 497 -3.21 26.40 -11.95
CA VAL A 497 -3.44 27.13 -13.19
C VAL A 497 -2.37 26.67 -14.17
N GLY A 498 -2.81 26.03 -15.24
CA GLY A 498 -1.95 25.44 -16.26
C GLY A 498 -1.69 26.43 -17.38
N ARG A 499 -2.21 26.13 -18.56
CA ARG A 499 -2.06 26.96 -19.75
C ARG A 499 -3.16 28.01 -19.85
N VAL A 500 -2.78 29.19 -20.28
CA VAL A 500 -3.67 30.27 -20.70
C VAL A 500 -3.44 30.51 -22.19
N ASP A 501 -4.53 30.67 -22.94
CA ASP A 501 -4.55 30.97 -24.37
C ASP A 501 -5.50 32.16 -24.58
N THR A 502 -4.94 33.28 -25.00
CA THR A 502 -5.62 34.54 -25.30
C THR A 502 -5.66 34.79 -26.80
N LYS A 503 -6.66 35.55 -27.24
CA LYS A 503 -6.71 36.14 -28.57
C LYS A 503 -5.96 37.46 -28.49
N GLU A 504 -5.12 37.70 -29.49
CA GLU A 504 -4.46 39.00 -29.70
C GLU A 504 -5.51 40.12 -29.67
N GLU A 505 -5.33 41.08 -28.77
CA GLU A 505 -6.22 42.24 -28.63
C GLU A 505 -5.87 43.33 -29.66
N ASP A 506 -4.59 43.52 -29.94
CA ASP A 506 -4.11 44.64 -30.75
C ASP A 506 -3.79 44.25 -32.19
N ARG A 507 -4.50 44.88 -33.13
CA ARG A 507 -4.04 45.01 -34.52
C ARG A 507 -3.17 46.25 -34.68
N ASP A 508 -2.27 46.52 -33.74
CA ASP A 508 -1.42 47.70 -33.85
C ASP A 508 -0.43 47.51 -35.00
N ILE A 509 -0.35 48.50 -35.88
CA ILE A 509 0.43 48.42 -37.12
C ILE A 509 1.95 48.45 -36.85
N LEU A 510 2.32 48.70 -35.59
CA LEU A 510 3.69 48.79 -35.08
C LEU A 510 4.09 47.60 -34.22
N ASP A 511 3.15 46.73 -33.84
CA ASP A 511 3.46 45.53 -33.09
C ASP A 511 3.91 44.43 -34.07
N LEU A 512 5.21 44.15 -34.05
CA LEU A 512 5.86 43.31 -35.06
C LEU A 512 5.84 41.83 -34.70
N ASP A 513 5.40 41.47 -33.49
CA ASP A 513 5.28 40.09 -33.00
C ASP A 513 3.82 39.62 -32.84
N GLY A 514 2.85 40.52 -32.70
CA GLY A 514 1.42 40.20 -32.67
C GLY A 514 1.00 39.39 -31.45
N GLN A 515 1.56 39.73 -30.29
CA GLN A 515 1.44 38.94 -29.07
C GLN A 515 1.19 39.79 -27.82
N ASN A 516 0.19 39.38 -27.05
CA ASN A 516 -0.22 39.95 -25.77
C ASN A 516 0.86 39.81 -24.66
N ASP A 517 1.11 40.87 -23.89
CA ASP A 517 1.93 40.95 -22.68
C ASP A 517 1.10 40.67 -21.41
N ILE A 518 0.78 39.41 -21.16
CA ILE A 518 -0.21 39.05 -20.14
C ILE A 518 0.32 38.96 -18.71
N TYR A 519 -0.54 39.22 -17.72
CA TYR A 519 -0.39 38.72 -16.34
C TYR A 519 -1.67 38.09 -15.80
N CYS A 520 -1.52 37.26 -14.78
CA CYS A 520 -2.62 36.52 -14.15
C CYS A 520 -2.82 36.95 -12.70
N ARG A 521 -4.07 37.18 -12.26
CA ARG A 521 -4.41 37.39 -10.85
C ARG A 521 -5.28 36.24 -10.35
N ILE A 522 -4.82 35.54 -9.32
CA ILE A 522 -5.50 34.38 -8.74
C ILE A 522 -6.01 34.74 -7.35
N ALA A 523 -7.29 34.48 -7.10
CA ALA A 523 -7.93 34.69 -5.80
C ALA A 523 -8.70 33.45 -5.33
N ILE A 524 -8.66 33.20 -4.02
CA ILE A 524 -9.47 32.18 -3.35
C ILE A 524 -10.21 32.83 -2.20
N SER A 525 -11.52 32.61 -2.14
CA SER A 525 -12.37 33.01 -1.01
C SER A 525 -12.98 31.78 -0.35
N VAL A 526 -12.96 31.72 0.98
CA VAL A 526 -13.55 30.65 1.77
C VAL A 526 -14.63 31.25 2.67
N ASN A 527 -15.87 30.76 2.54
CA ASN A 527 -17.05 31.25 3.25
C ASN A 527 -17.22 32.78 3.15
N GLY A 528 -16.93 33.34 1.96
CA GLY A 528 -17.01 34.78 1.69
C GLY A 528 -15.78 35.60 2.11
N HIS A 529 -14.78 35.00 2.76
CA HIS A 529 -13.54 35.68 3.15
C HIS A 529 -12.40 35.39 2.18
N ARG A 530 -11.74 36.42 1.64
CA ARG A 530 -10.61 36.25 0.73
C ARG A 530 -9.37 35.77 1.50
N VAL A 531 -8.91 34.55 1.21
CA VAL A 531 -7.79 33.87 1.88
C VAL A 531 -6.52 33.81 1.03
N TYR A 532 -6.64 34.02 -0.28
CA TYR A 532 -5.52 34.11 -1.21
C TYR A 532 -5.84 35.14 -2.30
N ASP A 533 -4.87 35.97 -2.67
CA ASP A 533 -4.97 36.99 -3.74
C ASP A 533 -3.55 37.36 -4.20
N LYS A 534 -3.15 36.94 -5.40
CA LYS A 534 -1.80 37.14 -5.94
C LYS A 534 -1.78 37.41 -7.44
N LYS A 535 -0.93 38.34 -7.88
CA LYS A 535 -0.54 38.60 -9.27
C LYS A 535 0.65 37.71 -9.66
N LEU A 536 0.63 37.15 -10.87
CA LEU A 536 1.66 36.31 -11.47
C LEU A 536 2.02 36.84 -12.86
N PRO A 537 3.28 37.19 -13.14
CA PRO A 537 4.39 37.23 -12.18
C PRO A 537 4.20 38.33 -11.12
N GLU A 538 4.82 38.17 -9.95
CA GLU A 538 4.68 39.16 -8.86
C GLU A 538 5.35 40.50 -9.19
N GLY A 539 4.80 41.60 -8.66
CA GLY A 539 5.28 42.97 -8.86
C GLY A 539 4.82 43.57 -10.20
N ASP A 540 5.67 44.41 -10.79
CA ASP A 540 5.40 45.12 -12.05
C ASP A 540 5.82 44.30 -13.28
N LYS A 541 5.89 42.97 -13.14
CA LYS A 541 6.29 42.07 -14.22
C LYS A 541 5.07 41.50 -14.93
N HIS A 542 5.22 41.22 -16.21
CA HIS A 542 4.27 40.49 -17.05
C HIS A 542 5.00 39.34 -17.79
N PHE A 543 4.24 38.49 -18.47
CA PHE A 543 4.77 37.50 -19.39
C PHE A 543 4.80 38.12 -20.78
N SER A 544 5.97 38.56 -21.23
CA SER A 544 6.07 39.29 -22.50
C SER A 544 5.89 38.39 -23.73
N SER A 545 5.25 38.92 -24.78
CA SER A 545 4.94 38.25 -26.05
C SER A 545 4.37 36.85 -25.82
N ALA A 546 3.15 36.76 -25.29
CA ALA A 546 2.60 35.51 -24.77
C ALA A 546 1.07 35.36 -24.92
N ASN A 547 0.58 35.27 -26.16
CA ASN A 547 -0.80 34.80 -26.42
C ASN A 547 -1.07 33.42 -25.80
N ILE A 548 -0.09 32.51 -25.84
CA ILE A 548 -0.15 31.22 -25.15
C ILE A 548 0.92 31.14 -24.08
N LYS A 549 0.50 31.00 -22.82
CA LYS A 549 1.40 30.88 -21.67
C LYS A 549 1.09 29.67 -20.81
N ASP A 550 2.12 28.84 -20.61
CA ASP A 550 2.13 27.85 -19.53
C ASP A 550 2.46 28.55 -18.20
N ILE A 551 1.42 28.88 -17.43
CA ILE A 551 1.55 29.46 -16.09
C ILE A 551 2.11 28.40 -15.13
N ASN A 552 1.62 27.16 -15.23
CA ASN A 552 2.03 26.00 -14.44
C ASN A 552 2.19 26.29 -12.94
N PHE A 553 1.23 27.02 -12.37
CA PHE A 553 1.31 27.51 -11.01
C PHE A 553 0.41 26.69 -10.08
N ASN A 554 1.01 26.11 -9.05
CA ASN A 554 0.31 25.44 -7.96
C ASN A 554 0.02 26.46 -6.86
N VAL A 555 -1.25 26.78 -6.64
CA VAL A 555 -1.66 27.77 -5.65
C VAL A 555 -1.33 27.25 -4.25
N PRO A 556 -0.51 27.96 -3.45
CA PRO A 556 -0.02 27.48 -2.15
C PRO A 556 -1.08 27.59 -1.04
N TYR A 557 -2.35 27.32 -1.36
CA TYR A 557 -3.46 27.27 -0.43
C TYR A 557 -4.19 25.94 -0.58
N ALA A 558 -4.17 25.12 0.48
CA ALA A 558 -4.84 23.82 0.50
C ALA A 558 -6.24 23.95 1.11
N VAL A 559 -7.23 23.45 0.38
CA VAL A 559 -8.61 23.33 0.84
C VAL A 559 -8.79 21.95 1.47
N LEU A 560 -9.33 21.90 2.69
CA LEU A 560 -9.70 20.65 3.37
C LEU A 560 -11.22 20.45 3.24
N PRO A 561 -11.71 19.52 2.40
CA PRO A 561 -13.13 19.24 2.22
C PRO A 561 -13.71 18.38 3.37
N GLY A 562 -13.51 18.80 4.61
CA GLY A 562 -13.92 18.09 5.83
C GLY A 562 -15.15 18.67 6.53
N ASP A 563 -15.69 19.79 6.04
CA ASP A 563 -16.86 20.48 6.61
C ASP A 563 -17.98 20.54 5.55
N PRO A 564 -19.19 20.03 5.83
CA PRO A 564 -20.31 20.09 4.89
C PRO A 564 -20.80 21.51 4.56
N ASN A 565 -20.48 22.51 5.39
CA ASN A 565 -20.89 23.91 5.18
C ASN A 565 -19.81 24.75 4.49
N LEU A 566 -18.64 24.17 4.20
CA LEU A 566 -17.57 24.89 3.54
C LEU A 566 -18.00 25.32 2.11
N ASN A 567 -17.69 26.55 1.76
CA ASN A 567 -17.88 27.10 0.42
C ASN A 567 -16.58 27.77 -0.02
N VAL A 568 -16.03 27.33 -1.15
CA VAL A 568 -14.78 27.84 -1.72
C VAL A 568 -15.07 28.45 -3.08
N GLN A 569 -14.72 29.71 -3.27
CA GLN A 569 -14.75 30.37 -4.57
C GLN A 569 -13.33 30.53 -5.10
N PHE A 570 -13.08 30.00 -6.29
CA PHE A 570 -11.83 30.13 -7.02
C PHE A 570 -12.02 31.12 -8.17
N GLN A 571 -11.19 32.16 -8.22
CA GLN A 571 -11.25 33.20 -9.24
C GLN A 571 -9.88 33.38 -9.90
N VAL A 572 -9.87 33.52 -11.21
CA VAL A 572 -8.70 33.85 -12.02
C VAL A 572 -9.04 34.97 -12.98
N GLU A 573 -8.21 36.00 -13.02
CA GLU A 573 -8.28 37.08 -13.99
C GLU A 573 -7.02 37.07 -14.85
N ILE A 574 -7.17 37.32 -16.15
CA ILE A 574 -6.08 37.50 -17.10
C ILE A 574 -6.17 38.92 -17.62
N TRP A 575 -5.05 39.62 -17.58
CA TRP A 575 -4.93 41.03 -17.92
C TRP A 575 -3.82 41.21 -18.95
N GLU A 576 -4.02 42.16 -19.85
CA GLU A 576 -3.02 42.70 -20.77
C GLU A 576 -2.24 43.80 -20.08
N CYS A 577 -0.94 43.89 -20.34
CA CYS A 577 -0.07 44.83 -19.65
C CYS A 577 0.51 45.87 -20.59
N ASP A 578 -0.03 47.08 -20.55
CA ASP A 578 0.39 48.19 -21.42
C ASP A 578 1.71 48.87 -20.96
N SER A 579 2.29 48.39 -19.86
CA SER A 579 3.50 48.97 -19.27
C SER A 579 4.76 48.62 -20.08
N GLY A 580 5.00 49.41 -21.12
CA GLY A 580 6.09 49.26 -22.08
C GLY A 580 5.83 49.96 -23.41
N ASN A 581 4.55 50.28 -23.69
CA ASN A 581 4.15 50.93 -24.91
C ASN A 581 4.59 52.41 -24.94
N LEU A 582 5.07 52.90 -26.09
CA LEU A 582 5.70 54.22 -26.24
C LEU A 582 4.78 55.40 -25.85
N PHE A 583 3.47 55.15 -25.75
CA PHE A 583 2.42 56.14 -25.50
C PHE A 583 1.71 56.00 -24.14
N GLY A 584 1.94 54.91 -23.39
CA GLY A 584 1.28 54.60 -22.11
C GLY A 584 -0.22 54.27 -22.20
N GLY A 585 -0.69 53.33 -21.38
CA GLY A 585 -2.07 52.85 -21.28
C GLY A 585 -2.37 52.24 -19.88
N ASP A 586 -3.64 51.94 -19.59
CA ASP A 586 -4.08 51.24 -18.38
C ASP A 586 -4.23 49.74 -18.71
N ASP A 587 -3.75 48.85 -17.85
CA ASP A 587 -3.88 47.39 -18.06
C ASP A 587 -5.35 46.96 -18.36
N ASP A 588 -5.56 46.21 -19.44
CA ASP A 588 -6.89 45.78 -19.89
C ASP A 588 -7.27 44.37 -19.41
N LEU A 589 -8.52 44.19 -18.95
CA LEU A 589 -9.00 42.89 -18.47
C LEU A 589 -9.44 42.01 -19.66
N LEU A 590 -8.59 41.06 -20.05
CA LEU A 590 -8.88 40.09 -21.10
C LEU A 590 -10.00 39.12 -20.72
N GLY A 591 -10.06 38.69 -19.44
CA GLY A 591 -11.15 37.83 -18.95
C GLY A 591 -11.11 37.51 -17.45
N ARG A 592 -12.28 37.20 -16.87
CA ARG A 592 -12.46 36.79 -15.47
C ARG A 592 -13.23 35.46 -15.37
N PHE A 593 -12.58 34.46 -14.80
CA PHE A 593 -13.16 33.17 -14.48
C PHE A 593 -13.46 33.06 -12.97
N THR A 594 -14.64 32.58 -12.60
CA THR A 594 -15.03 32.31 -11.21
C THR A 594 -15.72 30.95 -11.10
N LYS A 595 -15.36 30.15 -10.09
CA LYS A 595 -15.93 28.84 -9.81
C LYS A 595 -16.20 28.64 -8.33
N ASP A 596 -17.45 28.34 -7.99
CA ASP A 596 -17.85 27.93 -6.64
C ASP A 596 -17.73 26.42 -6.46
N LEU A 597 -17.12 26.00 -5.35
CA LEU A 597 -16.88 24.62 -4.96
C LEU A 597 -17.41 24.41 -3.54
N ASN A 598 -18.33 23.45 -3.40
CA ASN A 598 -18.97 23.10 -2.15
C ASN A 598 -19.31 21.60 -2.12
N ILE A 599 -19.87 21.11 -1.02
CA ILE A 599 -20.22 19.70 -0.92
C ILE A 599 -21.22 19.24 -2.00
N ARG A 600 -22.08 20.13 -2.53
CA ARG A 600 -23.13 19.76 -3.50
C ARG A 600 -22.58 19.37 -4.86
N ASN A 601 -21.49 20.00 -5.31
CA ASN A 601 -20.76 19.61 -6.52
C ASN A 601 -19.53 18.74 -6.22
N ALA A 602 -19.44 18.16 -5.02
CA ALA A 602 -18.29 17.40 -4.55
C ALA A 602 -16.96 18.15 -4.73
N TRP A 603 -16.96 19.45 -4.42
CA TRP A 603 -15.81 20.34 -4.63
C TRP A 603 -15.32 20.32 -6.08
N GLY A 604 -16.25 20.25 -7.04
CA GLY A 604 -15.98 20.19 -8.48
C GLY A 604 -15.83 18.78 -9.04
N LEU A 605 -15.69 17.74 -8.21
CA LEU A 605 -15.53 16.36 -8.70
C LEU A 605 -16.81 15.78 -9.34
N ARG A 606 -17.98 16.40 -9.14
CA ARG A 606 -19.18 16.08 -9.93
C ARG A 606 -19.22 16.78 -11.29
N ASP A 607 -18.51 17.89 -11.42
CA ASP A 607 -18.40 18.63 -12.69
C ASP A 607 -17.39 17.93 -13.61
N ASN A 608 -16.26 17.46 -13.05
CA ASN A 608 -15.36 16.51 -13.68
C ASN A 608 -14.67 15.63 -12.61
N ALA A 609 -14.91 14.32 -12.66
CA ALA A 609 -14.41 13.35 -11.68
C ALA A 609 -12.87 13.30 -11.59
N ASN A 610 -12.17 13.69 -12.65
CA ASN A 610 -10.71 13.71 -12.69
C ASN A 610 -10.12 15.01 -12.16
N GLY A 611 -10.95 16.00 -11.85
CA GLY A 611 -10.53 17.28 -11.31
C GLY A 611 -9.73 18.13 -12.30
N ILE A 612 -9.81 17.82 -13.60
CA ILE A 612 -9.21 18.62 -14.68
C ILE A 612 -10.30 19.44 -15.35
N PHE A 613 -10.01 20.70 -15.63
CA PHE A 613 -10.99 21.62 -16.15
C PHE A 613 -10.36 22.51 -17.21
N ARG A 614 -11.19 22.92 -18.17
CA ARG A 614 -10.88 23.95 -19.14
C ARG A 614 -11.96 25.02 -19.04
N ALA A 615 -11.56 26.23 -18.70
CA ALA A 615 -12.41 27.41 -18.76
C ALA A 615 -12.28 28.00 -20.16
N SER A 616 -13.39 28.20 -20.86
CA SER A 616 -13.43 28.86 -22.17
C SER A 616 -14.48 29.96 -22.13
N ASN A 617 -14.35 30.96 -23.02
CA ASN A 617 -15.34 32.04 -23.17
C ASN A 617 -15.62 32.85 -21.87
N PHE A 618 -14.59 33.08 -21.05
CA PHE A 618 -14.70 33.89 -19.82
C PHE A 618 -14.19 35.34 -20.00
N GLY A 619 -14.12 35.77 -21.26
CA GLY A 619 -13.73 37.10 -21.70
C GLY A 619 -13.74 37.17 -23.24
N PRO A 620 -13.86 38.37 -23.84
CA PRO A 620 -13.88 38.52 -25.31
C PRO A 620 -12.57 38.04 -25.96
N TRP A 621 -11.45 38.22 -25.25
CA TRP A 621 -10.09 37.92 -25.69
C TRP A 621 -9.55 36.60 -25.11
N MET A 622 -10.40 35.75 -24.54
CA MET A 622 -9.98 34.45 -24.00
C MET A 622 -10.36 33.30 -24.93
N ASN A 623 -9.39 32.49 -25.35
CA ASN A 623 -9.67 31.20 -25.98
C ASN A 623 -9.95 30.14 -24.90
N PHE A 624 -8.97 29.88 -24.03
CA PHE A 624 -9.16 29.01 -22.88
C PHE A 624 -8.13 29.22 -21.75
N MET A 625 -8.44 28.66 -20.59
CA MET A 625 -7.52 28.44 -19.49
C MET A 625 -7.70 27.02 -18.95
N ASP A 626 -6.61 26.26 -18.91
CA ASP A 626 -6.55 24.98 -18.23
C ASP A 626 -6.31 25.17 -16.74
N TRP A 627 -7.10 24.52 -15.92
CA TRP A 627 -6.92 24.51 -14.47
C TRP A 627 -7.31 23.16 -13.89
N SER A 628 -6.84 22.86 -12.69
CA SER A 628 -7.19 21.61 -12.03
C SER A 628 -7.27 21.73 -10.52
N ILE A 629 -8.01 20.77 -9.95
CA ILE A 629 -8.06 20.49 -8.54
C ILE A 629 -7.12 19.32 -8.28
N LYS A 630 -6.04 19.59 -7.55
CA LYS A 630 -4.94 18.67 -7.28
C LYS A 630 -5.02 18.13 -5.85
N PRO A 631 -5.50 16.89 -5.66
CA PRO A 631 -5.40 16.19 -4.39
C PRO A 631 -3.99 16.28 -3.79
N GLN A 632 -3.94 16.59 -2.51
CA GLN A 632 -2.75 16.64 -1.68
C GLN A 632 -2.69 15.33 -0.91
N LEU A 633 -2.00 14.36 -1.49
CA LEU A 633 -1.76 13.08 -0.86
C LEU A 633 -0.45 13.14 -0.06
N GLY A 634 -0.40 12.46 1.09
CA GLY A 634 0.83 12.40 1.89
C GLY A 634 1.99 11.78 1.12
N ALA A 635 3.23 12.15 1.47
CA ALA A 635 4.45 11.68 0.79
C ALA A 635 4.56 10.14 0.71
N ASN A 636 4.03 9.43 1.70
CA ASN A 636 4.05 7.97 1.80
C ASN A 636 2.96 7.27 0.97
N THR A 637 2.13 8.03 0.25
CA THR A 637 1.13 7.43 -0.63
C THR A 637 1.88 6.61 -1.69
N PRO A 638 1.45 5.39 -2.03
CA PRO A 638 2.06 4.62 -3.12
C PRO A 638 1.97 5.37 -4.46
N LEU A 639 2.98 5.19 -5.32
CA LEU A 639 2.90 5.59 -6.73
C LEU A 639 1.98 4.59 -7.45
N ASP A 640 1.02 5.09 -8.21
CA ASP A 640 -0.02 4.29 -8.86
C ASP A 640 -0.02 4.46 -10.38
N PHE A 641 -0.73 3.56 -11.07
CA PHE A 641 -0.80 3.57 -12.52
C PHE A 641 -1.90 4.50 -13.04
N PHE A 642 -1.71 5.06 -14.23
CA PHE A 642 -2.85 5.57 -15.00
C PHE A 642 -3.85 4.44 -15.26
N SER A 643 -5.15 4.74 -15.19
CA SER A 643 -6.19 3.75 -15.52
C SER A 643 -6.38 3.58 -17.04
N THR A 644 -5.84 4.49 -17.84
CA THR A 644 -5.71 4.30 -19.29
C THR A 644 -4.40 3.59 -19.64
N ILE A 645 -4.47 2.68 -20.62
CA ILE A 645 -3.29 2.05 -21.21
C ILE A 645 -2.68 2.95 -22.28
N ASN A 646 -1.40 2.73 -22.57
CA ASN A 646 -0.70 3.40 -23.68
C ASN A 646 -1.42 3.19 -25.02
N ARG A 647 -1.64 4.28 -25.75
CA ARG A 647 -2.23 4.30 -27.09
C ARG A 647 -1.37 5.13 -28.04
N GLY A 648 -1.39 4.77 -29.32
CA GLY A 648 -0.76 5.56 -30.37
C GLY A 648 -1.69 6.65 -30.87
N THR A 649 -1.13 7.82 -31.15
CA THR A 649 -1.82 8.95 -31.77
C THR A 649 -1.32 9.06 -33.21
N PRO A 650 -2.14 8.73 -34.22
CA PRO A 650 -1.69 8.69 -35.62
C PRO A 650 -1.10 10.01 -36.12
N THR A 651 -1.67 11.12 -35.66
CA THR A 651 -1.23 12.49 -36.00
C THR A 651 -1.24 13.36 -34.76
N VAL A 652 -0.07 13.86 -34.36
CA VAL A 652 0.04 14.95 -33.38
C VAL A 652 -0.38 16.25 -34.05
N ASP A 653 -1.29 17.01 -33.44
CA ASP A 653 -1.80 18.26 -34.00
C ASP A 653 -0.72 19.37 -34.02
N PHE A 654 -0.85 20.34 -34.94
CA PHE A 654 0.11 21.45 -35.00
C PHE A 654 0.10 22.30 -33.72
N ARG A 655 -1.06 22.46 -33.06
CA ARG A 655 -1.14 23.15 -31.77
C ARG A 655 -0.47 22.35 -30.65
N GLU A 656 -0.49 21.02 -30.70
CA GLU A 656 0.28 20.17 -29.77
C GLU A 656 1.78 20.28 -30.03
N TYR A 657 2.19 20.42 -31.29
CA TYR A 657 3.58 20.72 -31.65
C TYR A 657 4.00 22.10 -31.11
N ALA A 658 3.24 23.15 -31.38
CA ALA A 658 3.50 24.48 -30.81
C ALA A 658 3.49 24.45 -29.27
N ALA A 659 2.61 23.65 -28.66
CA ALA A 659 2.58 23.45 -27.22
C ALA A 659 3.88 22.87 -26.66
N ALA A 660 4.49 21.94 -27.39
CA ALA A 660 5.71 21.26 -26.95
C ALA A 660 6.98 22.07 -27.20
N PHE A 661 7.00 22.89 -28.25
CA PHE A 661 8.17 23.60 -28.73
C PHE A 661 8.06 25.11 -28.49
N GLY A 662 8.96 25.67 -27.69
CA GLY A 662 8.95 27.07 -27.25
C GLY A 662 9.24 28.11 -28.33
N ASP A 663 9.74 27.68 -29.48
CA ASP A 663 10.15 28.48 -30.64
C ASP A 663 9.20 28.32 -31.85
N VAL A 664 8.01 27.76 -31.62
CA VAL A 664 6.96 27.54 -32.62
C VAL A 664 5.72 28.32 -32.21
N ASP A 665 5.17 29.07 -33.17
CA ASP A 665 3.96 29.88 -33.01
C ASP A 665 2.69 29.05 -33.34
N PRO A 666 1.64 29.07 -32.49
CA PRO A 666 0.40 28.32 -32.69
C PRO A 666 -0.65 28.99 -33.60
N ASP A 667 -0.60 30.32 -33.79
CA ASP A 667 -1.63 31.10 -34.50
C ASP A 667 -1.17 31.58 -35.89
N TRP A 668 0.09 31.32 -36.24
CA TRP A 668 0.62 31.71 -37.54
C TRP A 668 -0.11 30.99 -38.70
N GLU A 669 -0.53 31.76 -39.70
CA GLU A 669 -0.87 31.20 -41.00
C GLU A 669 0.43 30.63 -41.60
N LEU A 670 0.41 29.36 -42.01
CA LEU A 670 1.51 28.62 -42.65
C LEU A 670 1.95 29.27 -43.98
N ASP A 671 2.52 30.48 -43.93
CA ASP A 671 3.06 31.18 -45.07
C ASP A 671 4.58 30.90 -45.13
N PHE A 672 5.02 30.24 -46.20
CA PHE A 672 6.43 29.83 -46.43
C PHE A 672 7.40 31.02 -46.67
N GLY A 673 7.02 32.24 -46.25
CA GLY A 673 7.73 33.48 -46.51
C GLY A 673 9.10 33.59 -45.83
N LEU A 674 9.37 32.85 -44.75
CA LEU A 674 10.63 32.86 -44.01
C LEU A 674 11.26 31.45 -43.92
N ILE A 675 12.58 31.36 -44.18
CA ILE A 675 13.36 30.11 -44.18
C ILE A 675 13.24 29.36 -42.85
N ASP A 676 13.21 30.09 -41.73
CA ASP A 676 13.15 29.50 -40.39
C ASP A 676 11.83 28.74 -40.17
N ASP A 677 10.70 29.38 -40.45
CA ASP A 677 9.39 28.81 -40.17
C ASP A 677 9.01 27.68 -41.14
N GLY A 678 9.44 27.79 -42.42
CA GLY A 678 9.33 26.68 -43.37
C GLY A 678 10.08 25.42 -42.93
N LEU A 679 11.24 25.56 -42.28
CA LEU A 679 11.99 24.42 -41.74
C LEU A 679 11.34 23.84 -40.47
N LYS A 680 10.74 24.67 -39.61
CA LYS A 680 9.96 24.20 -38.45
C LYS A 680 8.70 23.44 -38.87
N ALA A 681 8.00 23.92 -39.90
CA ALA A 681 6.84 23.21 -40.47
C ALA A 681 7.25 21.87 -41.11
N LEU A 682 8.39 21.83 -41.80
CA LEU A 682 8.93 20.58 -42.34
C LEU A 682 9.31 19.58 -41.24
N PHE A 683 9.94 20.04 -40.16
CA PHE A 683 10.24 19.20 -39.01
C PHE A 683 8.97 18.61 -38.39
N TYR A 684 7.90 19.41 -38.29
CA TYR A 684 6.59 18.91 -37.87
C TYR A 684 6.11 17.76 -38.76
N GLU A 685 6.00 17.98 -40.07
CA GLU A 685 5.47 16.98 -41.00
C GLU A 685 6.30 15.69 -41.06
N LEU A 686 7.63 15.79 -41.03
CA LEU A 686 8.52 14.64 -41.19
C LEU A 686 8.75 13.86 -39.90
N VAL A 687 8.81 14.55 -38.76
CA VAL A 687 9.26 13.95 -37.50
C VAL A 687 8.13 13.95 -36.48
N VAL A 688 7.53 15.11 -36.18
CA VAL A 688 6.62 15.26 -35.05
C VAL A 688 5.25 14.67 -35.33
N LYS A 689 4.68 14.92 -36.51
CA LYS A 689 3.31 14.55 -36.87
C LYS A 689 3.03 13.06 -36.64
N GLY A 690 3.95 12.20 -37.03
CA GLY A 690 3.84 10.75 -36.85
C GLY A 690 4.52 10.18 -35.60
N VAL A 691 5.16 11.00 -34.75
CA VAL A 691 6.05 10.51 -33.67
C VAL A 691 5.31 9.64 -32.65
N ALA A 692 4.04 9.97 -32.38
CA ALA A 692 3.18 9.27 -31.43
C ALA A 692 2.42 8.07 -32.03
N ALA A 693 2.52 7.80 -33.33
CA ALA A 693 1.71 6.79 -34.01
C ALA A 693 1.96 5.36 -33.47
N GLY A 694 3.19 5.08 -33.05
CA GLY A 694 3.59 3.79 -32.46
C GLY A 694 3.23 3.60 -30.98
N GLY A 695 2.74 4.65 -30.30
CA GLY A 695 2.41 4.64 -28.87
C GLY A 695 3.09 5.77 -28.09
N ASN A 696 2.37 6.32 -27.12
CA ASN A 696 2.78 7.44 -26.28
C ASN A 696 3.56 7.07 -25.01
N CYS A 697 4.25 5.93 -24.97
CA CYS A 697 4.93 5.45 -23.75
C CYS A 697 5.89 6.48 -23.14
N PHE A 698 6.67 7.19 -23.97
CA PHE A 698 7.56 8.27 -23.52
C PHE A 698 6.79 9.46 -22.92
N GLY A 699 5.66 9.81 -23.51
CA GLY A 699 4.82 10.93 -23.06
C GLY A 699 4.18 10.61 -21.71
N MET A 700 3.58 9.43 -21.59
CA MET A 700 3.03 8.93 -20.32
C MET A 700 4.09 8.84 -19.22
N ALA A 701 5.30 8.36 -19.55
CA ALA A 701 6.36 8.21 -18.58
C ALA A 701 6.88 9.57 -18.08
N THR A 702 7.05 10.53 -18.99
CA THR A 702 7.43 11.91 -18.67
C THR A 702 6.35 12.60 -17.85
N GLU A 703 5.09 12.48 -18.27
CA GLU A 703 3.96 13.14 -17.64
C GLU A 703 3.68 12.59 -16.23
N ALA A 704 3.91 11.29 -16.00
CA ALA A 704 3.88 10.72 -14.64
C ALA A 704 4.89 11.42 -13.72
N ILE A 705 6.11 11.70 -14.20
CA ILE A 705 7.13 12.40 -13.40
C ILE A 705 6.71 13.84 -13.13
N TYR A 706 6.14 14.53 -14.12
CA TYR A 706 5.58 15.86 -13.94
C TYR A 706 4.47 15.87 -12.88
N ALA A 707 3.56 14.91 -12.91
CA ALA A 707 2.50 14.77 -11.91
C ALA A 707 3.05 14.44 -10.50
N TYR A 708 4.09 13.61 -10.39
CA TYR A 708 4.77 13.30 -9.12
C TYR A 708 5.53 14.50 -8.54
N LYS A 709 5.96 15.43 -9.39
CA LYS A 709 6.66 16.67 -9.01
C LYS A 709 5.75 17.88 -8.88
N ASP A 710 4.44 17.68 -9.02
CA ASP A 710 3.44 18.74 -9.02
C ASP A 710 3.61 19.82 -10.11
N MET A 711 4.29 19.49 -11.21
CA MET A 711 4.57 20.39 -12.32
C MET A 711 3.59 20.26 -13.49
N SER A 712 2.54 19.46 -13.35
CA SER A 712 1.45 19.29 -14.32
C SER A 712 0.09 19.60 -13.72
N ARG A 713 -0.89 19.86 -14.59
CA ARG A 713 -2.33 19.87 -14.26
C ARG A 713 -2.80 18.50 -13.80
N LEU A 714 -2.14 17.43 -14.25
CA LEU A 714 -2.32 16.08 -13.71
C LEU A 714 -1.65 15.98 -12.35
N SER A 715 -2.29 15.26 -11.44
CA SER A 715 -1.76 15.02 -10.09
C SER A 715 -2.18 13.65 -9.61
N ARG A 716 -1.48 13.18 -8.59
CA ARG A 716 -1.79 11.90 -7.93
C ARG A 716 -3.19 11.96 -7.29
N PRO A 717 -3.92 10.81 -7.21
CA PRO A 717 -3.55 9.50 -7.75
C PRO A 717 -3.72 9.48 -9.28
N LEU A 718 -2.82 8.83 -10.01
CA LEU A 718 -2.89 8.76 -11.48
C LEU A 718 -4.01 7.82 -11.96
N SER A 719 -4.42 6.87 -11.12
CA SER A 719 -5.49 5.91 -11.40
C SER A 719 -6.87 6.55 -11.59
N ARG A 720 -7.05 7.84 -11.27
CA ARG A 720 -8.29 8.54 -11.60
C ARG A 720 -8.44 8.76 -13.11
N PHE A 721 -7.35 8.94 -13.85
CA PHE A 721 -7.39 9.22 -15.28
C PHE A 721 -7.56 7.92 -16.09
N GLY A 722 -8.81 7.49 -16.29
CA GLY A 722 -9.16 6.29 -17.06
C GLY A 722 -9.53 6.54 -18.52
N ASN A 723 -9.79 7.79 -18.91
CA ASN A 723 -10.22 8.16 -20.25
C ASN A 723 -9.05 8.73 -21.07
N TRP A 724 -8.71 8.08 -22.18
CA TRP A 724 -7.61 8.51 -23.07
C TRP A 724 -7.79 9.95 -23.56
N ALA A 725 -8.98 10.31 -24.04
CA ALA A 725 -9.23 11.61 -24.67
C ALA A 725 -9.00 12.81 -23.73
N GLU A 726 -9.06 12.58 -22.41
CA GLU A 726 -8.86 13.62 -21.40
C GLU A 726 -7.38 13.97 -21.14
N VAL A 727 -6.49 13.00 -21.38
CA VAL A 727 -5.05 13.08 -21.11
C VAL A 727 -4.20 12.97 -22.37
N GLU A 728 -4.82 12.66 -23.51
CA GLU A 728 -4.19 12.49 -24.83
C GLU A 728 -3.30 13.68 -25.17
N ASN A 729 -3.81 14.91 -25.02
CA ASN A 729 -3.05 16.12 -25.32
C ASN A 729 -1.80 16.26 -24.43
N ASP A 730 -1.90 16.01 -23.11
CA ASP A 730 -0.72 16.09 -22.22
C ASP A 730 0.32 15.03 -22.60
N PHE A 731 -0.14 13.82 -22.93
CA PHE A 731 0.75 12.73 -23.34
C PHE A 731 1.38 13.00 -24.70
N ASN A 732 0.63 13.45 -25.70
CA ASN A 732 1.15 13.80 -27.02
C ASN A 732 2.22 14.89 -26.91
N VAL A 733 1.90 15.98 -26.21
CA VAL A 733 2.84 17.10 -25.99
C VAL A 733 4.13 16.62 -25.32
N ARG A 734 4.05 15.82 -24.26
CA ARG A 734 5.28 15.26 -23.63
C ARG A 734 5.95 14.20 -24.49
N HIS A 735 5.21 13.50 -25.34
CA HIS A 735 5.77 12.47 -26.20
C HIS A 735 6.71 13.08 -27.24
N THR A 736 6.38 14.27 -27.77
CA THR A 736 7.24 14.97 -28.73
C THR A 736 8.55 15.49 -28.11
N TYR A 737 8.67 15.54 -26.78
CA TYR A 737 9.90 16.00 -26.13
C TYR A 737 11.12 15.13 -26.47
N GLN A 738 10.91 13.84 -26.79
CA GLN A 738 12.00 12.93 -27.17
C GLN A 738 12.73 13.35 -28.46
N VAL A 739 12.08 14.15 -29.31
CA VAL A 739 12.68 14.72 -30.53
C VAL A 739 13.03 16.20 -30.37
N GLY A 740 12.95 16.72 -29.15
CA GLY A 740 13.45 18.03 -28.78
C GLY A 740 14.97 18.12 -28.89
N ALA A 741 15.49 19.30 -29.21
CA ALA A 741 16.93 19.50 -29.38
C ALA A 741 17.74 19.02 -28.16
N ASP A 742 17.31 19.36 -26.95
CA ASP A 742 18.05 19.05 -25.72
C ASP A 742 17.98 17.56 -25.39
N ALA A 743 16.85 16.90 -25.64
CA ALA A 743 16.70 15.46 -25.52
C ALA A 743 17.60 14.70 -26.51
N ILE A 744 17.68 15.15 -27.76
CA ILE A 744 18.56 14.54 -28.77
C ILE A 744 20.04 14.74 -28.40
N TRP A 745 20.44 15.95 -27.98
CA TRP A 745 21.83 16.20 -27.55
C TRP A 745 22.23 15.34 -26.36
N TRP A 746 21.31 15.18 -25.40
CA TRP A 746 21.51 14.28 -24.28
C TRP A 746 21.76 12.84 -24.78
N PHE A 747 20.89 12.33 -25.66
CA PHE A 747 21.04 10.99 -26.24
C PHE A 747 22.37 10.82 -26.97
N VAL A 748 22.74 11.77 -27.84
CA VAL A 748 24.02 11.76 -28.57
C VAL A 748 25.20 11.72 -27.60
N GLY A 749 25.17 12.53 -26.55
CA GLY A 749 26.20 12.52 -25.50
C GLY A 749 26.35 11.16 -24.83
N GLN A 750 25.23 10.53 -24.42
CA GLN A 750 25.24 9.20 -23.81
C GLN A 750 25.73 8.12 -24.77
N PHE A 751 25.38 8.24 -26.06
CA PHE A 751 25.80 7.30 -27.08
C PHE A 751 27.31 7.39 -27.34
N LEU A 752 27.83 8.61 -27.52
CA LEU A 752 29.26 8.86 -27.77
C LEU A 752 30.15 8.49 -26.58
N SER A 753 29.66 8.66 -25.35
CA SER A 753 30.39 8.24 -24.15
C SER A 753 30.35 6.72 -23.91
N GLY A 754 29.68 5.95 -24.77
CA GLY A 754 29.48 4.51 -24.62
C GLY A 754 28.50 4.13 -23.49
N LYS A 755 27.88 5.11 -22.82
CA LYS A 755 27.00 4.86 -21.65
C LYS A 755 25.72 4.13 -22.03
N THR A 756 25.20 4.32 -23.25
CA THR A 756 24.07 3.53 -23.78
C THR A 756 24.37 2.04 -23.93
N HIS A 757 25.64 1.64 -23.79
CA HIS A 757 26.12 0.26 -23.87
C HIS A 757 26.51 -0.30 -22.50
N ASN A 758 26.36 0.46 -21.42
CA ASN A 758 26.79 0.07 -20.08
C ASN A 758 25.60 0.13 -19.09
N PRO A 759 24.85 -0.99 -18.93
CA PRO A 759 23.73 -1.04 -18.00
C PRO A 759 24.05 -0.69 -16.55
N VAL A 760 25.26 -1.03 -16.07
CA VAL A 760 25.70 -0.68 -14.71
C VAL A 760 25.86 0.83 -14.54
N SER A 761 26.45 1.51 -15.53
CA SER A 761 26.55 2.98 -15.55
C SER A 761 25.16 3.60 -15.57
N VAL A 762 24.24 3.09 -16.39
CA VAL A 762 22.87 3.63 -16.46
C VAL A 762 22.13 3.45 -15.14
N PHE A 763 22.30 2.32 -14.45
CA PHE A 763 21.75 2.12 -13.11
C PHE A 763 22.26 3.18 -12.13
N GLN A 764 23.57 3.38 -12.06
CA GLN A 764 24.21 4.35 -11.16
C GLN A 764 23.75 5.78 -11.48
N ASP A 765 23.80 6.17 -12.75
CA ASP A 765 23.44 7.51 -13.19
C ASP A 765 21.94 7.82 -12.93
N THR A 766 21.06 6.83 -13.15
CA THR A 766 19.62 6.99 -12.90
C THR A 766 19.29 7.02 -11.41
N TRP A 767 20.03 6.25 -10.59
CA TRP A 767 19.93 6.31 -9.13
C TRP A 767 20.40 7.67 -8.62
N ASP A 768 21.54 8.17 -9.08
CA ASP A 768 22.05 9.49 -8.70
C ASP A 768 21.13 10.63 -9.16
N ALA A 769 20.49 10.49 -10.32
CA ALA A 769 19.45 11.42 -10.76
C ALA A 769 18.25 11.37 -9.82
N HIS A 770 17.75 10.19 -9.44
CA HIS A 770 16.66 10.03 -8.49
C HIS A 770 16.95 10.65 -7.12
N ASN A 771 18.13 10.36 -6.55
CA ASN A 771 18.56 10.89 -5.26
C ASN A 771 18.66 12.42 -5.25
N ARG A 772 18.93 13.05 -6.40
CA ARG A 772 18.94 14.50 -6.58
C ARG A 772 17.56 15.09 -6.92
N GLY A 773 16.51 14.26 -6.95
CA GLY A 773 15.17 14.69 -7.36
C GLY A 773 15.04 15.00 -8.85
N LEU A 774 15.90 14.42 -9.71
CA LEU A 774 15.90 14.56 -11.18
C LEU A 774 15.42 13.28 -11.87
N ASN A 775 14.44 12.60 -11.26
CA ASN A 775 13.83 11.33 -11.72
C ASN A 775 13.83 11.17 -13.25
N PRO A 776 14.57 10.20 -13.80
CA PRO A 776 14.71 10.07 -15.24
C PRO A 776 13.54 9.31 -15.89
N VAL A 777 13.39 9.44 -17.20
CA VAL A 777 12.66 8.46 -18.03
C VAL A 777 13.67 7.43 -18.52
N ILE A 778 13.37 6.13 -18.35
CA ILE A 778 14.21 5.05 -18.89
C ILE A 778 13.65 4.61 -20.24
N CYS A 779 14.54 4.41 -21.20
CA CYS A 779 14.20 4.12 -22.59
C CYS A 779 14.96 2.86 -23.05
N LEU A 780 14.22 1.90 -23.60
CA LEU A 780 14.65 0.55 -23.96
C LEU A 780 14.50 0.29 -25.46
N SER A 781 15.42 -0.47 -26.04
CA SER A 781 15.27 -1.08 -27.38
C SER A 781 15.63 -2.56 -27.35
N GLN A 782 15.01 -3.34 -28.23
CA GLN A 782 15.30 -4.78 -28.34
C GLN A 782 16.61 -5.04 -29.08
N ASN A 783 16.98 -4.17 -30.02
CA ASN A 783 18.18 -4.32 -30.83
C ASN A 783 19.21 -3.24 -30.53
N TYR A 784 20.46 -3.57 -30.86
CA TYR A 784 21.66 -2.78 -30.59
C TYR A 784 21.69 -1.44 -31.34
N ASP A 785 20.99 -1.35 -32.46
CA ASP A 785 20.87 -0.19 -33.36
C ASP A 785 19.61 0.63 -33.09
N PHE A 786 18.99 0.44 -31.92
CA PHE A 786 17.72 1.05 -31.53
C PHE A 786 16.51 0.66 -32.41
N SER A 787 16.65 -0.33 -33.29
CA SER A 787 15.52 -0.93 -34.01
C SER A 787 14.75 -1.93 -33.15
N GLY A 788 13.62 -2.42 -33.67
CA GLY A 788 12.70 -3.32 -32.96
C GLY A 788 11.54 -2.53 -32.34
N ALA A 789 11.12 -2.91 -31.13
CA ALA A 789 10.05 -2.22 -30.40
C ALA A 789 10.61 -1.29 -29.31
N PRO A 790 10.90 -0.01 -29.59
CA PRO A 790 11.34 0.94 -28.58
C PRO A 790 10.24 1.13 -27.51
N HIS A 791 10.65 1.32 -26.26
CA HIS A 791 9.72 1.45 -25.14
C HIS A 791 10.28 2.31 -24.02
N CYS A 792 9.44 3.12 -23.38
CA CYS A 792 9.85 4.04 -22.33
C CYS A 792 9.02 3.83 -21.06
N ILE A 793 9.68 3.90 -19.91
CA ILE A 793 9.14 3.51 -18.60
C ILE A 793 9.63 4.48 -17.52
N THR A 794 8.83 4.63 -16.45
CA THR A 794 9.13 5.52 -15.33
C THR A 794 9.70 4.71 -14.18
N PRO A 795 10.95 4.94 -13.77
CA PRO A 795 11.52 4.27 -12.60
C PRO A 795 10.96 4.83 -11.30
N ILE A 796 10.73 3.94 -10.34
CA ILE A 796 10.08 4.26 -9.05
C ILE A 796 10.95 3.92 -7.84
N ALA A 797 11.84 2.93 -7.93
CA ALA A 797 12.75 2.57 -6.85
C ALA A 797 13.99 1.84 -7.39
N TRP A 798 15.12 2.01 -6.69
CA TRP A 798 16.40 1.39 -7.01
C TRP A 798 16.86 0.54 -5.82
N ARG A 799 17.42 -0.63 -6.10
CA ARG A 799 17.97 -1.55 -5.09
C ARG A 799 19.26 -2.16 -5.59
N ASN A 800 20.23 -2.34 -4.70
CA ASN A 800 21.50 -2.97 -5.02
C ASN A 800 21.91 -3.90 -3.87
N THR A 801 22.03 -5.19 -4.17
CA THR A 801 22.43 -6.23 -3.21
C THR A 801 23.91 -6.61 -3.33
N GLY A 802 24.66 -5.93 -4.21
CA GLY A 802 26.04 -6.25 -4.58
C GLY A 802 26.13 -7.33 -5.67
N SER A 803 25.33 -8.39 -5.57
CA SER A 803 25.24 -9.43 -6.61
C SER A 803 24.22 -9.12 -7.71
N GLU A 804 23.26 -8.23 -7.44
CA GLU A 804 22.20 -7.86 -8.37
C GLU A 804 21.77 -6.41 -8.15
N MET A 805 21.55 -5.69 -9.24
CA MET A 805 20.99 -4.34 -9.25
C MET A 805 19.57 -4.38 -9.84
N GLN A 806 18.62 -3.71 -9.20
CA GLN A 806 17.20 -3.75 -9.57
C GLN A 806 16.61 -2.36 -9.65
N ILE A 807 15.85 -2.08 -10.72
CA ILE A 807 15.02 -0.88 -10.84
C ILE A 807 13.57 -1.32 -10.94
N ASP A 808 12.77 -0.99 -9.94
CA ASP A 808 11.31 -1.12 -10.06
C ASP A 808 10.79 0.02 -10.94
N VAL A 809 9.86 -0.30 -11.83
CA VAL A 809 9.36 0.63 -12.85
C VAL A 809 7.84 0.59 -12.96
N PHE A 810 7.27 1.75 -13.22
CA PHE A 810 5.95 1.93 -13.79
C PHE A 810 6.05 1.82 -15.32
N ASP A 811 5.34 0.83 -15.89
CA ASP A 811 5.29 0.59 -17.32
C ASP A 811 3.93 1.01 -17.92
N PRO A 812 3.89 1.99 -18.85
CA PRO A 812 2.65 2.42 -19.52
C PRO A 812 1.87 1.32 -20.27
N ASN A 813 2.54 0.23 -20.66
CA ASN A 813 1.94 -0.93 -21.34
C ASN A 813 1.45 -2.01 -20.37
N SER A 814 1.72 -1.89 -19.06
CA SER A 814 1.33 -2.88 -18.04
C SER A 814 0.73 -2.21 -16.80
N ALA A 815 -0.52 -1.80 -16.91
CA ALA A 815 -1.25 -1.06 -15.86
C ALA A 815 -1.50 -1.84 -14.55
N SER A 816 -1.29 -3.16 -14.52
CA SER A 816 -1.70 -4.02 -13.41
C SER A 816 -0.58 -4.48 -12.47
N SER A 817 0.68 -4.12 -12.72
CA SER A 817 1.79 -4.54 -11.87
C SER A 817 3.04 -3.69 -12.05
N ILE A 818 3.70 -3.33 -10.94
CA ILE A 818 5.07 -2.83 -10.95
C ILE A 818 5.96 -3.90 -11.58
N LYS A 819 6.73 -3.50 -12.59
CA LYS A 819 7.73 -4.37 -13.26
C LYS A 819 9.12 -4.05 -12.73
N ARG A 820 10.09 -4.89 -13.09
CA ARG A 820 11.46 -4.75 -12.63
C ARG A 820 12.45 -4.96 -13.76
N ILE A 821 13.39 -4.03 -13.88
CA ILE A 821 14.63 -4.21 -14.65
C ILE A 821 15.65 -4.86 -13.72
N VAL A 822 16.22 -5.97 -14.15
CA VAL A 822 17.30 -6.66 -13.43
C VAL A 822 18.60 -6.43 -14.18
N ILE A 823 19.65 -6.03 -13.44
CA ILE A 823 20.97 -5.73 -13.97
C ILE A 823 21.98 -6.62 -13.23
N ASP A 824 22.73 -7.40 -13.99
CA ASP A 824 23.83 -8.22 -13.51
C ASP A 824 25.13 -7.37 -13.56
N PRO A 825 25.64 -6.91 -12.41
CA PRO A 825 26.83 -6.06 -12.40
C PRO A 825 28.12 -6.80 -12.77
N ALA A 826 28.17 -8.13 -12.63
CA ALA A 826 29.35 -8.92 -12.96
C ALA A 826 29.47 -9.15 -14.47
N ARG A 827 28.33 -9.28 -15.16
CA ARG A 827 28.27 -9.47 -16.62
C ARG A 827 28.03 -8.18 -17.40
N ASN A 828 27.72 -7.09 -16.73
CA ASN A 828 27.31 -5.82 -17.33
C ASN A 828 26.13 -6.00 -18.33
N THR A 829 25.11 -6.73 -17.89
CA THR A 829 23.91 -7.03 -18.70
C THR A 829 22.64 -6.60 -17.98
N PHE A 830 21.58 -6.32 -18.73
CA PHE A 830 20.25 -6.09 -18.19
C PHE A 830 19.23 -7.04 -18.82
N ARG A 831 18.14 -7.27 -18.09
CA ARG A 831 16.94 -7.94 -18.58
C ARG A 831 15.69 -7.25 -18.08
N TYR A 832 14.73 -7.05 -18.97
CA TYR A 832 13.41 -6.52 -18.69
C TYR A 832 12.36 -7.27 -19.51
N GLU A 833 11.22 -7.58 -18.89
CA GLU A 833 10.16 -8.36 -19.53
C GLU A 833 8.77 -7.79 -19.23
N ASN A 834 8.04 -7.44 -20.29
CA ASN A 834 6.65 -7.01 -20.21
C ASN A 834 5.85 -7.50 -21.43
N GLY A 835 5.79 -8.83 -21.61
CA GLY A 835 5.24 -9.47 -22.81
C GLY A 835 6.16 -9.40 -24.03
N ARG A 836 7.14 -8.49 -24.02
CA ARG A 836 8.34 -8.49 -24.85
C ARG A 836 9.57 -8.57 -23.96
N VAL A 837 10.60 -9.26 -24.43
CA VAL A 837 11.89 -9.35 -23.75
C VAL A 837 12.82 -8.29 -24.31
N TYR A 838 13.44 -7.56 -23.39
CA TYR A 838 14.50 -6.59 -23.63
C TYR A 838 15.71 -7.06 -22.84
N GLU A 839 16.77 -7.46 -23.53
CA GLU A 839 17.99 -7.94 -22.89
C GLU A 839 19.19 -7.52 -23.70
N GLY A 840 20.29 -7.18 -23.01
CA GLY A 840 21.51 -6.72 -23.66
C GLY A 840 22.60 -6.42 -22.66
N GLY A 841 23.79 -6.14 -23.16
CA GLY A 841 24.95 -5.78 -22.36
C GLY A 841 25.94 -4.97 -23.17
N GLU A 842 27.20 -5.00 -22.75
CA GLU A 842 28.28 -4.28 -23.40
C GLU A 842 28.41 -4.69 -24.88
N TRP A 843 27.90 -3.82 -25.76
CA TRP A 843 27.86 -3.99 -27.22
C TRP A 843 27.05 -5.18 -27.78
N SER A 844 26.23 -5.87 -26.98
CA SER A 844 25.41 -7.00 -27.43
C SER A 844 23.93 -6.87 -27.00
N GLY A 845 23.02 -7.49 -27.75
CA GLY A 845 21.57 -7.41 -27.49
C GLY A 845 20.98 -6.01 -27.65
N GLY A 846 19.94 -5.71 -26.88
CA GLY A 846 19.21 -4.45 -26.84
C GLY A 846 19.98 -3.29 -26.18
N ARG A 847 19.29 -2.16 -26.01
CA ARG A 847 19.85 -0.95 -25.37
C ARG A 847 19.01 -0.50 -24.19
N LEU A 848 19.71 -0.04 -23.17
CA LEU A 848 19.16 0.61 -21.98
C LEU A 848 19.81 1.99 -21.90
N HIS A 849 18.99 3.04 -21.91
CA HIS A 849 19.45 4.40 -21.66
C HIS A 849 18.36 5.19 -20.93
N TYR A 850 18.62 6.47 -20.67
CA TYR A 850 17.71 7.32 -19.93
C TYR A 850 17.81 8.78 -20.36
N MET A 851 16.78 9.56 -20.02
CA MET A 851 16.77 11.01 -20.10
C MET A 851 16.42 11.59 -18.71
N PRO A 852 17.29 12.41 -18.09
CA PRO A 852 17.02 12.98 -16.77
C PRO A 852 15.95 14.05 -16.86
N PHE A 853 15.21 14.26 -15.75
CA PHE A 853 14.16 15.28 -15.72
C PHE A 853 14.69 16.69 -16.02
N SER A 854 15.95 16.99 -15.71
CA SER A 854 16.56 18.30 -16.02
C SER A 854 16.60 18.63 -17.51
N VAL A 855 16.54 17.63 -18.39
CA VAL A 855 16.44 17.81 -19.85
C VAL A 855 14.99 17.96 -20.29
N LEU A 856 14.06 17.29 -19.59
CA LEU A 856 12.66 17.19 -19.97
C LEU A 856 11.74 18.16 -19.22
N ASN A 857 12.24 18.97 -18.28
CA ASN A 857 11.42 19.79 -17.36
C ASN A 857 10.92 21.13 -17.95
N HIS A 858 11.16 21.39 -19.23
CA HIS A 858 10.80 22.63 -19.91
C HIS A 858 10.33 22.36 -21.34
N ARG A 859 9.63 23.34 -21.95
CA ARG A 859 9.28 23.31 -23.38
C ARG A 859 10.55 23.17 -24.19
N GLN A 860 10.57 22.19 -25.08
CA GLN A 860 11.74 21.93 -25.90
C GLN A 860 11.89 23.03 -26.96
N ARG A 861 13.05 23.07 -27.61
CA ARG A 861 13.25 23.88 -28.83
C ARG A 861 13.40 22.97 -30.04
N THR A 862 13.03 23.46 -31.21
CA THR A 862 13.17 22.67 -32.44
C THR A 862 14.66 22.44 -32.77
N PRO A 863 15.05 21.26 -33.28
CA PRO A 863 16.44 20.97 -33.64
C PRO A 863 16.84 21.53 -35.02
N VAL A 864 16.00 22.37 -35.65
CA VAL A 864 16.13 22.86 -37.04
C VAL A 864 17.48 23.54 -37.32
N TRP A 865 18.03 24.24 -36.32
CA TRP A 865 19.30 24.95 -36.43
C TRP A 865 20.49 24.23 -35.81
N ASP A 866 20.27 23.06 -35.21
CA ASP A 866 21.34 22.32 -34.57
C ASP A 866 22.08 21.47 -35.61
N ALA A 867 23.36 21.21 -35.37
CA ALA A 867 24.20 20.36 -36.22
C ALA A 867 23.62 18.94 -36.43
N ILE A 868 22.64 18.54 -35.61
CA ILE A 868 21.90 17.28 -35.66
C ILE A 868 21.05 17.10 -36.92
N MET A 869 20.53 18.17 -37.54
CA MET A 869 19.86 18.02 -38.83
C MET A 869 20.77 17.36 -39.87
N LEU A 870 22.09 17.53 -39.77
CA LEU A 870 23.08 16.86 -40.62
C LEU A 870 23.38 15.41 -40.21
N LEU A 871 23.13 15.02 -38.96
CA LEU A 871 23.27 13.64 -38.48
C LEU A 871 22.07 12.77 -38.90
N LEU A 872 20.89 13.37 -39.08
CA LEU A 872 19.68 12.69 -39.53
C LEU A 872 19.49 12.73 -41.06
N GLY A 873 20.12 13.67 -41.77
CA GLY A 873 20.19 13.68 -43.23
C GLY A 873 21.05 14.81 -43.75
N GLY A 874 22.01 14.52 -44.65
CA GLY A 874 22.78 15.57 -45.32
C GLY A 874 21.90 16.57 -46.09
N VAL A 875 22.51 17.66 -46.58
CA VAL A 875 21.95 18.77 -47.40
C VAL A 875 20.46 18.64 -47.70
N VAL A 876 19.65 19.46 -47.02
CA VAL A 876 18.19 19.52 -47.22
C VAL A 876 17.88 20.46 -48.37
N LEU A 877 17.13 19.95 -49.34
CA LEU A 877 16.78 20.61 -50.58
C LEU A 877 15.25 20.54 -50.74
N ILE A 878 14.58 21.70 -50.64
CA ILE A 878 13.11 21.80 -50.57
C ILE A 878 12.62 22.57 -51.79
N LEU A 879 11.65 22.00 -52.50
CA LEU A 879 10.99 22.58 -53.68
C LEU A 879 9.62 23.15 -53.34
N GLY A 880 9.34 24.33 -53.88
CA GLY A 880 8.09 25.06 -53.70
C GLY A 880 6.96 24.72 -54.68
N ASP A 881 5.82 25.32 -54.34
CA ASP A 881 4.41 25.19 -54.75
C ASP A 881 4.00 24.71 -56.15
N SER A 882 4.83 24.88 -57.18
CA SER A 882 4.41 24.72 -58.59
C SER A 882 5.49 24.18 -59.52
N ALA A 883 6.48 23.44 -59.00
CA ALA A 883 7.55 22.82 -59.79
C ALA A 883 7.80 21.35 -59.43
N GLU A 884 8.17 20.53 -60.42
CA GLU A 884 8.59 19.12 -60.25
C GLU A 884 10.03 18.90 -60.75
N THR A 885 10.70 17.86 -60.26
CA THR A 885 12.06 17.51 -60.72
C THR A 885 12.04 16.82 -62.08
N ILE A 886 12.83 17.31 -63.03
CA ILE A 886 13.14 16.63 -64.30
C ILE A 886 14.36 15.73 -64.17
N SER A 887 15.46 16.27 -63.62
CA SER A 887 16.73 15.56 -63.49
C SER A 887 17.51 16.08 -62.30
N LEU A 888 18.26 15.21 -61.66
CA LEU A 888 19.27 15.53 -60.67
C LEU A 888 20.49 14.72 -61.05
N THR A 889 21.63 15.35 -61.23
CA THR A 889 22.90 14.69 -61.56
C THR A 889 24.01 15.23 -60.68
N ASP A 890 25.11 14.51 -60.58
CA ASP A 890 26.36 15.11 -60.11
C ASP A 890 26.92 16.07 -61.20
N GLU A 891 28.06 16.70 -60.92
CA GLU A 891 28.75 17.60 -61.86
C GLU A 891 29.32 16.89 -63.12
N ASN A 892 29.42 15.56 -63.08
CA ASN A 892 29.89 14.72 -64.19
C ASN A 892 28.73 14.21 -65.06
N GLY A 893 27.49 14.58 -64.74
CA GLY A 893 26.28 14.13 -65.45
C GLY A 893 25.81 12.72 -65.05
N ASN A 894 26.38 12.11 -64.00
CA ASN A 894 25.89 10.85 -63.47
C ASN A 894 24.52 11.07 -62.82
N ASN A 895 23.56 10.26 -63.22
CA ASN A 895 22.17 10.41 -62.81
C ASN A 895 21.98 10.11 -61.31
N LEU A 896 21.55 11.12 -60.56
CA LEU A 896 21.07 11.02 -59.18
C LEU A 896 19.53 10.91 -59.11
N ASN A 897 18.84 10.88 -60.26
CA ASN A 897 17.38 10.92 -60.41
C ASN A 897 16.74 9.56 -60.74
N ALA A 898 15.58 9.28 -60.14
CA ALA A 898 14.98 7.95 -60.06
C ALA A 898 13.72 7.69 -60.93
N PHE A 899 13.34 8.49 -61.94
CA PHE A 899 12.15 8.15 -62.75
C PHE A 899 12.18 8.54 -64.24
N LYS A 900 12.49 7.55 -65.10
CA LYS A 900 11.70 7.01 -66.25
C LYS A 900 12.62 6.31 -67.25
N ASP A 901 12.47 4.99 -67.32
CA ASP A 901 13.24 4.00 -68.08
C ASP A 901 13.05 4.10 -69.61
N THR A 902 14.11 3.78 -70.36
CA THR A 902 14.01 2.95 -71.58
C THR A 902 15.21 2.02 -71.83
N SER A 903 16.13 1.78 -70.89
CA SER A 903 17.34 0.99 -71.18
C SER A 903 17.82 0.00 -70.09
N ARG A 904 16.94 -0.47 -69.20
CA ARG A 904 17.10 -1.74 -68.43
C ARG A 904 18.53 -2.06 -67.93
N LYS A 905 19.11 -1.21 -67.08
CA LYS A 905 19.93 -1.63 -65.92
C LYS A 905 20.23 -0.44 -65.00
N VAL A 906 19.50 -0.36 -63.89
CA VAL A 906 19.66 0.60 -62.79
C VAL A 906 19.59 -0.21 -61.49
N GLU A 907 20.62 -0.10 -60.65
CA GLU A 907 20.61 -0.63 -59.27
C GLU A 907 19.86 0.33 -58.32
N ASN A 908 19.29 -0.23 -57.25
CA ASN A 908 18.11 0.26 -56.54
C ASN A 908 18.40 1.42 -55.53
N LEU A 909 17.66 2.53 -55.61
CA LEU A 909 17.77 3.73 -54.75
C LEU A 909 16.53 3.95 -53.84
N SER A 910 16.06 2.89 -53.19
CA SER A 910 15.02 2.96 -52.14
C SER A 910 15.40 3.94 -51.00
N GLY A 911 14.66 5.05 -50.83
CA GLY A 911 14.68 5.90 -49.63
C GLY A 911 15.19 7.34 -49.76
N LYS A 912 15.67 7.78 -50.93
CA LYS A 912 16.36 9.09 -51.06
C LYS A 912 15.48 10.31 -51.36
N PHE A 913 14.23 10.10 -51.75
CA PHE A 913 13.26 11.18 -52.00
C PHE A 913 11.93 10.86 -51.31
N VAL A 914 11.37 11.83 -50.60
CA VAL A 914 10.02 11.74 -50.01
C VAL A 914 9.11 12.73 -50.75
N PRO A 915 8.07 12.27 -51.47
CA PRO A 915 7.05 13.17 -52.01
C PRO A 915 6.21 13.75 -50.85
N PHE A 916 5.96 15.06 -50.83
CA PHE A 916 5.06 15.66 -49.84
C PHE A 916 3.83 16.30 -50.50
N PRO A 917 2.61 16.06 -49.97
CA PRO A 917 1.42 16.82 -50.33
C PRO A 917 1.51 18.19 -49.64
N GLY A 918 1.55 19.28 -50.38
CA GLY A 918 1.61 20.61 -49.74
C GLY A 918 0.32 20.98 -49.03
N LEU A 919 0.47 21.94 -48.13
CA LEU A 919 -0.30 22.06 -46.89
C LEU A 919 -1.41 23.12 -46.96
N SER A 920 -1.76 23.64 -48.14
CA SER A 920 -2.93 24.50 -48.30
C SER A 920 -4.16 23.67 -48.69
N GLY A 921 -5.26 23.89 -47.99
CA GLY A 921 -6.54 23.23 -48.28
C GLY A 921 -6.97 23.43 -49.74
N ASN A 922 -7.51 22.34 -50.31
CA ASN A 922 -8.18 22.23 -51.62
C ASN A 922 -7.35 22.23 -52.92
N ASN A 923 -6.01 22.23 -52.92
CA ASN A 923 -5.22 21.84 -54.11
C ASN A 923 -3.89 21.16 -53.74
N PRO A 924 -3.63 19.90 -54.13
CA PRO A 924 -2.41 19.19 -53.74
C PRO A 924 -1.19 19.77 -54.48
N ILE A 925 -0.40 20.55 -53.75
CA ILE A 925 0.94 20.97 -54.13
C ILE A 925 1.85 19.72 -54.12
N LYS A 926 2.63 19.51 -55.19
CA LYS A 926 3.61 18.42 -55.29
C LYS A 926 5.00 19.01 -55.16
N GLY A 927 5.67 18.76 -54.04
CA GLY A 927 7.10 19.06 -53.90
C GLY A 927 7.91 17.81 -53.59
N GLU A 928 9.21 17.84 -53.91
CA GLU A 928 10.14 16.74 -53.65
C GLU A 928 11.22 17.19 -52.66
N LEU A 929 11.50 16.34 -51.67
CA LEU A 929 12.55 16.51 -50.68
C LEU A 929 13.71 15.56 -51.02
N LEU A 930 14.90 16.09 -51.29
CA LEU A 930 16.12 15.28 -51.33
C LEU A 930 16.76 15.30 -49.95
N LEU A 931 16.96 14.11 -49.37
CA LEU A 931 17.78 13.91 -48.19
C LEU A 931 19.09 13.24 -48.62
N GLY A 932 20.23 13.83 -48.24
CA GLY A 932 21.52 13.17 -48.37
C GLY A 932 21.60 11.95 -47.43
N MET A 933 21.11 10.79 -47.86
CA MET A 933 21.31 9.53 -47.14
C MET A 933 22.68 8.93 -47.48
N LYS A 934 23.50 8.68 -46.45
CA LYS A 934 24.59 7.69 -46.55
C LYS A 934 23.97 6.31 -46.87
N PRO A 935 24.47 5.55 -47.85
CA PRO A 935 24.21 4.12 -47.93
C PRO A 935 24.85 3.41 -46.71
N LYS A 936 24.21 2.34 -46.26
CA LYS A 936 24.53 1.59 -45.04
C LYS A 936 26.00 1.17 -44.92
N ARG A 937 26.42 1.16 -43.64
CA ARG A 937 27.68 0.67 -43.03
C ARG A 937 28.90 1.58 -43.16
N SER A 938 29.05 2.50 -42.20
CA SER A 938 30.35 2.73 -41.57
C SER A 938 30.19 3.29 -40.15
N ARG A 939 30.97 2.69 -39.23
CA ARG A 939 31.17 3.10 -37.85
C ARG A 939 31.65 4.56 -37.79
N LEU A 940 31.23 5.25 -36.74
CA LEU A 940 31.62 6.62 -36.38
C LEU A 940 33.16 6.76 -36.32
N LEU A 941 33.66 7.89 -36.79
CA LEU A 941 35.08 8.24 -36.80
C LEU A 941 35.66 8.34 -35.37
N PRO A 942 36.97 8.07 -35.18
CA PRO A 942 37.71 8.49 -33.99
C PRO A 942 37.97 10.00 -34.07
N ILE A 943 37.53 10.76 -33.07
CA ILE A 943 37.97 12.13 -32.82
C ILE A 943 39.30 12.04 -32.07
N ASP A 944 40.40 12.02 -32.83
CA ASP A 944 41.69 12.50 -32.32
C ASP A 944 42.04 13.74 -33.16
N SER A 945 42.33 14.84 -32.46
CA SER A 945 42.67 16.18 -32.95
C SER A 945 41.50 17.03 -33.49
N VAL A 946 40.97 17.91 -32.62
CA VAL A 946 40.56 19.32 -32.86
C VAL A 946 39.62 19.85 -31.75
N LEU A 947 39.03 19.02 -30.88
CA LEU A 947 38.04 19.48 -29.87
C LEU A 947 38.45 19.32 -28.38
N LEU A 948 39.74 19.23 -28.05
CA LEU A 948 40.18 19.09 -26.65
C LEU A 948 40.71 20.36 -25.96
N ASN A 949 40.74 21.52 -26.64
CA ASN A 949 41.29 22.74 -26.04
C ASN A 949 40.29 23.85 -25.69
N ASN A 950 38.99 23.75 -26.05
CA ASN A 950 38.05 24.86 -25.86
C ASN A 950 36.79 24.50 -25.04
N VAL A 951 36.86 23.54 -24.11
CA VAL A 951 35.76 23.28 -23.16
C VAL A 951 35.78 24.27 -21.97
N SER A 952 36.76 25.16 -21.89
CA SER A 952 36.82 26.21 -20.87
C SER A 952 36.13 27.53 -21.24
N ASP A 953 35.76 27.77 -22.50
CA ASP A 953 35.28 29.09 -22.96
C ASP A 953 33.86 29.15 -23.56
N LEU A 954 33.06 28.09 -23.45
CA LEU A 954 31.62 28.16 -23.76
C LEU A 954 30.82 28.62 -22.53
N GLY A 955 30.87 29.93 -22.27
CA GLY A 955 29.70 30.74 -21.88
C GLY A 955 28.79 30.22 -20.76
N LEU A 956 29.33 29.71 -19.65
CA LEU A 956 28.60 29.71 -18.37
C LEU A 956 28.56 31.15 -17.84
N ASN A 957 27.60 31.93 -18.34
CA ASN A 957 27.40 33.30 -17.93
C ASN A 957 27.17 33.40 -16.41
N ALA A 958 27.91 34.30 -15.77
CA ALA A 958 28.13 34.43 -14.33
C ALA A 958 26.90 34.89 -13.50
N ASN A 959 25.67 34.71 -13.98
CA ASN A 959 24.45 35.20 -13.30
C ASN A 959 23.73 34.16 -12.43
N LEU A 960 24.17 32.89 -12.40
CA LEU A 960 23.59 31.85 -11.53
C LEU A 960 24.21 31.78 -10.11
N ARG A 961 25.17 32.64 -9.77
CA ARG A 961 25.79 32.67 -8.42
C ARG A 961 25.19 33.68 -7.45
N ARG A 962 24.13 34.42 -7.82
CA ARG A 962 23.54 35.47 -6.96
C ARG A 962 22.14 35.19 -6.41
N SER A 963 21.53 34.03 -6.68
CA SER A 963 20.17 33.70 -6.19
C SER A 963 20.09 32.60 -5.11
N LEU A 964 21.21 32.17 -4.53
CA LEU A 964 21.20 31.33 -3.32
C LEU A 964 21.62 32.16 -2.10
N GLY A 965 20.73 33.05 -1.68
CA GLY A 965 20.83 33.75 -0.40
C GLY A 965 20.16 32.95 0.72
N THR A 966 20.89 32.78 1.83
CA THR A 966 20.46 32.41 3.21
C THR A 966 19.95 30.97 3.38
N THR A 967 20.48 30.04 4.21
CA THR A 967 21.13 30.08 5.55
C THR A 967 21.74 28.67 5.88
N PRO A 968 22.34 28.42 7.07
CA PRO A 968 23.76 28.34 7.36
C PRO A 968 24.40 26.93 7.32
N ALA A 969 25.74 26.95 7.29
CA ALA A 969 26.66 25.82 7.22
C ALA A 969 26.59 24.85 8.42
N ALA A 970 26.60 23.54 8.11
CA ALA A 970 27.14 22.51 8.99
C ALA A 970 28.25 21.76 8.22
N SER A 971 29.37 21.60 8.91
CA SER A 971 30.68 21.12 8.47
C SER A 971 30.69 19.79 7.74
N VAL A 972 31.31 19.73 6.55
CA VAL A 972 31.83 18.50 5.95
C VAL A 972 33.26 18.75 5.46
N ASN A 973 34.16 17.84 5.88
CA ASN A 973 35.61 17.80 5.70
C ASN A 973 36.11 18.05 4.26
N PRO A 974 37.17 18.87 4.05
CA PRO A 974 37.86 18.99 2.78
C PRO A 974 39.04 18.01 2.71
N SER A 975 38.80 16.77 2.25
CA SER A 975 39.90 15.82 1.98
C SER A 975 39.55 14.73 0.97
N VAL A 976 39.09 15.09 -0.23
CA VAL A 976 39.19 14.21 -1.40
C VAL A 976 39.40 15.07 -2.64
N ASN A 977 40.64 15.53 -2.85
CA ASN A 977 41.06 16.23 -4.06
C ASN A 977 42.44 15.70 -4.51
N ALA A 978 42.55 14.38 -4.60
CA ALA A 978 43.71 13.69 -5.14
C ALA A 978 43.25 12.45 -5.92
N ASN A 979 43.86 12.27 -7.10
CA ASN A 979 43.74 11.13 -8.02
C ASN A 979 42.70 11.25 -9.14
N LEU A 980 42.99 12.13 -10.10
CA LEU A 980 42.59 11.93 -11.50
C LEU A 980 43.68 12.49 -12.43
N ASN A 981 44.88 11.92 -12.31
CA ASN A 981 45.90 11.93 -13.35
C ASN A 981 46.13 10.46 -13.74
N VAL A 982 45.39 9.98 -14.74
CA VAL A 982 45.71 8.72 -15.40
C VAL A 982 46.48 9.05 -16.67
N ASP A 983 47.70 8.56 -16.68
CA ASP A 983 48.72 8.58 -17.71
C ASP A 983 48.20 7.97 -19.02
N LEU A 984 48.02 8.79 -20.07
CA LEU A 984 47.61 8.36 -21.42
C LEU A 984 48.82 8.02 -22.33
N GLY A 985 49.93 7.63 -21.72
CA GLY A 985 51.21 7.37 -22.37
C GLY A 985 51.54 5.89 -22.61
N ALA A 986 50.60 4.99 -22.89
CA ALA A 986 50.95 3.60 -23.24
C ALA A 986 49.85 2.82 -23.98
N ALA A 987 49.65 3.09 -25.27
CA ALA A 987 49.04 2.10 -26.18
C ALA A 987 49.60 2.25 -27.60
N THR A 988 50.42 1.27 -27.96
CA THR A 988 51.23 1.10 -29.15
C THR A 988 50.46 0.95 -30.48
N ARG A 989 50.88 1.75 -31.47
CA ARG A 989 51.15 1.41 -32.89
C ARG A 989 50.22 0.41 -33.58
N PHE A 990 49.26 0.92 -34.36
CA PHE A 990 48.61 0.16 -35.43
C PHE A 990 49.54 0.02 -36.64
N ARG A 991 50.05 -1.20 -36.87
CA ARG A 991 50.69 -1.63 -38.12
C ARG A 991 49.63 -2.27 -39.01
N ASP A 992 48.90 -1.47 -39.79
CA ASP A 992 48.29 -2.00 -41.01
C ASP A 992 48.21 -0.90 -42.07
N ARG A 993 49.14 -0.94 -43.02
CA ARG A 993 49.27 0.05 -44.09
C ARG A 993 48.05 0.01 -45.02
N ALA A 994 47.35 -1.14 -45.09
CA ALA A 994 46.11 -1.29 -45.84
C ALA A 994 44.90 -0.64 -45.13
N ALA A 995 44.86 -0.62 -43.80
CA ALA A 995 43.81 0.06 -43.03
C ALA A 995 43.97 1.59 -43.08
N LEU A 996 45.20 2.09 -43.07
CA LEU A 996 45.50 3.52 -43.23
C LEU A 996 45.15 4.03 -44.64
N GLU A 997 45.47 3.24 -45.69
CA GLU A 997 45.10 3.55 -47.08
C GLU A 997 43.59 3.40 -47.36
N ALA A 998 42.87 2.58 -46.60
CA ALA A 998 41.40 2.48 -46.62
C ALA A 998 40.72 3.64 -45.88
N LEU A 999 41.31 4.11 -44.77
CA LEU A 999 40.88 5.30 -44.04
C LEU A 999 41.12 6.59 -44.84
N GLN A 1000 42.23 6.70 -45.58
CA GLN A 1000 42.50 7.81 -46.49
C GLN A 1000 41.59 7.81 -47.73
N ARG A 1001 41.15 6.63 -48.22
CA ARG A 1001 40.13 6.52 -49.28
C ARG A 1001 38.71 6.82 -48.78
N ALA A 1002 38.40 6.53 -47.52
CA ALA A 1002 37.12 6.88 -46.88
C ALA A 1002 37.00 8.36 -46.47
N GLN A 1003 38.10 9.13 -46.53
CA GLN A 1003 38.14 10.58 -46.33
C GLN A 1003 37.82 11.40 -47.59
N GLN A 1004 37.56 10.78 -48.75
CA GLN A 1004 37.21 11.55 -49.95
C GLN A 1004 35.73 11.98 -49.96
N PRO A 1005 35.44 13.28 -50.11
CA PRO A 1005 34.08 13.79 -50.19
C PRO A 1005 33.48 13.35 -51.52
N THR A 1006 32.43 12.53 -51.51
CA THR A 1006 31.76 12.14 -52.75
C THR A 1006 30.24 12.24 -52.66
N ASP A 1007 29.72 12.93 -53.69
CA ASP A 1007 28.41 12.87 -54.36
C ASP A 1007 27.30 13.89 -54.06
N LEU A 1008 27.46 14.85 -53.12
CA LEU A 1008 26.49 15.97 -52.98
C LEU A 1008 27.10 17.36 -52.78
N ASP A 1009 28.44 17.49 -52.79
CA ASP A 1009 29.09 18.79 -52.67
C ASP A 1009 28.98 19.62 -53.95
N SER A 1010 28.79 18.94 -55.08
CA SER A 1010 28.44 19.51 -56.38
C SER A 1010 27.28 18.71 -57.02
N TRP A 1011 26.29 19.39 -57.57
CA TRP A 1011 25.14 18.77 -58.22
C TRP A 1011 24.47 19.70 -59.23
N VAL A 1012 23.65 19.14 -60.14
CA VAL A 1012 22.82 19.86 -61.10
C VAL A 1012 21.39 19.34 -61.02
N HIS A 1013 20.44 20.21 -60.67
CA HIS A 1013 19.01 19.91 -60.51
C HIS A 1013 18.20 20.70 -61.53
N THR A 1014 17.51 20.01 -62.43
CA THR A 1014 16.59 20.63 -63.39
C THR A 1014 15.16 20.42 -62.96
N LEU A 1015 14.40 21.51 -62.92
CA LEU A 1015 13.01 21.60 -62.50
C LEU A 1015 12.11 21.98 -63.68
N ARG A 1016 10.84 21.56 -63.65
CA ARG A 1016 9.78 21.98 -64.57
C ARG A 1016 8.61 22.57 -63.79
N GLY A 1017 8.10 23.71 -64.21
CA GLY A 1017 6.84 24.23 -63.68
C GLY A 1017 5.67 23.32 -64.05
N VAL A 1018 4.87 22.90 -63.06
CA VAL A 1018 3.64 22.11 -63.30
C VAL A 1018 2.41 23.01 -63.49
N SER A 1019 2.42 24.20 -62.89
CA SER A 1019 1.41 25.25 -63.00
C SER A 1019 2.06 26.63 -62.91
N ALA A 1020 1.33 27.70 -63.25
CA ALA A 1020 1.80 29.05 -62.94
C ALA A 1020 1.67 29.29 -61.42
N GLY A 1021 2.79 29.57 -60.75
CA GLY A 1021 2.83 29.76 -59.30
C GLY A 1021 4.18 30.21 -58.80
N ARG A 1022 4.48 29.95 -57.51
CA ARG A 1022 5.76 30.31 -56.88
C ARG A 1022 6.70 29.10 -56.84
N LEU A 1023 7.97 29.33 -57.12
CA LEU A 1023 9.09 28.44 -56.86
C LEU A 1023 9.83 28.96 -55.63
N ASN A 1024 9.98 28.10 -54.62
CA ASN A 1024 10.89 28.33 -53.49
C ASN A 1024 11.89 27.18 -53.45
N TYR A 1025 13.18 27.50 -53.53
CA TYR A 1025 14.26 26.52 -53.53
C TYR A 1025 15.13 26.73 -52.30
N TYR A 1026 15.09 25.82 -51.34
CA TYR A 1026 15.86 25.95 -50.10
C TYR A 1026 17.09 25.04 -50.10
N LEU A 1027 18.18 25.53 -49.52
CA LEU A 1027 19.44 24.83 -49.32
C LEU A 1027 19.91 25.07 -47.87
N LYS A 1028 19.97 24.02 -47.04
CA LYS A 1028 20.38 24.12 -45.62
C LYS A 1028 21.79 23.57 -45.35
N ARG A 1029 22.58 24.32 -44.58
CA ARG A 1029 23.89 24.00 -43.98
C ARG A 1029 23.79 24.09 -42.43
N PRO A 1030 24.79 23.66 -41.62
CA PRO A 1030 24.65 23.68 -40.15
C PRO A 1030 24.24 25.05 -39.61
N LEU A 1031 25.04 26.08 -39.87
CA LEU A 1031 24.78 27.45 -39.40
C LEU A 1031 24.32 28.40 -40.51
N GLN A 1032 24.05 27.92 -41.73
CA GLN A 1032 23.66 28.77 -42.85
C GLN A 1032 22.50 28.15 -43.63
N ALA A 1033 21.69 28.96 -44.29
CA ALA A 1033 20.66 28.51 -45.22
C ALA A 1033 20.54 29.50 -46.38
N LEU A 1034 20.21 29.01 -47.58
CA LEU A 1034 19.90 29.83 -48.75
C LEU A 1034 18.50 29.45 -49.25
N GLN A 1035 17.71 30.45 -49.61
CA GLN A 1035 16.44 30.30 -50.32
C GLN A 1035 16.52 31.10 -51.61
N VAL A 1036 16.08 30.50 -52.71
CA VAL A 1036 15.85 31.17 -53.98
C VAL A 1036 14.35 31.11 -54.27
N GLY A 1037 13.68 32.24 -54.14
CA GLY A 1037 12.26 32.41 -54.41
C GLY A 1037 12.03 33.09 -55.76
N GLY A 1038 11.04 32.67 -56.55
CA GLY A 1038 10.68 33.33 -57.81
C GLY A 1038 9.35 32.82 -58.36
N ALA A 1039 8.83 33.43 -59.42
CA ALA A 1039 7.67 32.86 -60.12
C ALA A 1039 8.11 31.67 -60.98
N ILE A 1040 7.24 30.71 -61.26
CA ILE A 1040 7.47 29.68 -62.29
C ILE A 1040 6.19 29.50 -63.10
N ARG A 1041 6.29 29.51 -64.43
CA ARG A 1041 5.13 29.26 -65.31
C ARG A 1041 5.01 27.76 -65.59
N ALA A 1042 3.83 27.32 -65.99
CA ALA A 1042 3.64 25.96 -66.46
C ALA A 1042 4.62 25.64 -67.60
N ASN A 1043 5.32 24.51 -67.50
CA ASN A 1043 6.39 24.02 -68.38
C ASN A 1043 7.71 24.82 -68.40
N ASP A 1044 7.86 25.92 -67.65
CA ASP A 1044 9.14 26.63 -67.54
C ASP A 1044 10.19 25.69 -66.94
N ARG A 1045 11.37 25.60 -67.55
CA ARG A 1045 12.50 24.88 -66.96
C ARG A 1045 13.43 25.79 -66.18
N VAL A 1046 13.83 25.35 -65.00
CA VAL A 1046 14.84 26.04 -64.19
C VAL A 1046 15.89 25.03 -63.74
N THR A 1047 17.14 25.26 -64.09
CA THR A 1047 18.27 24.45 -63.64
C THR A 1047 18.98 25.17 -62.49
N MET A 1048 18.98 24.54 -61.33
CA MET A 1048 19.79 24.91 -60.19
C MET A 1048 21.06 24.05 -60.22
N SER A 1049 22.21 24.59 -59.86
CA SER A 1049 23.39 23.75 -59.66
C SER A 1049 24.23 24.29 -58.53
N ALA A 1050 24.88 23.40 -57.81
CA ALA A 1050 25.86 23.77 -56.81
C ALA A 1050 27.21 23.14 -57.15
N HIS A 1051 28.30 23.84 -56.80
CA HIS A 1051 29.65 23.36 -56.94
C HIS A 1051 30.41 23.62 -55.64
N ARG A 1052 31.06 22.57 -55.11
CA ARG A 1052 31.92 22.59 -53.92
C ARG A 1052 31.31 23.39 -52.76
N LEU A 1053 30.07 23.07 -52.40
CA LEU A 1053 29.30 23.78 -51.36
C LEU A 1053 29.99 23.86 -49.99
N GLN A 1054 30.89 22.93 -49.67
CA GLN A 1054 31.68 22.96 -48.43
C GLN A 1054 32.92 23.85 -48.49
N ALA A 1055 33.30 24.35 -49.65
CA ALA A 1055 34.50 25.15 -49.83
C ALA A 1055 34.21 26.67 -49.84
N ILE A 1056 35.25 27.47 -49.61
CA ILE A 1056 35.18 28.95 -49.65
C ILE A 1056 34.82 29.43 -51.07
N ASP A 1057 35.24 28.66 -52.07
CA ASP A 1057 34.95 28.83 -53.50
C ASP A 1057 33.65 28.16 -53.96
N ASN A 1058 32.66 28.01 -53.07
CA ASN A 1058 31.37 27.49 -53.44
C ASN A 1058 30.70 28.35 -54.52
N GLU A 1059 29.98 27.71 -55.45
CA GLU A 1059 29.21 28.42 -56.45
C GLU A 1059 27.83 27.79 -56.54
N PHE A 1060 26.78 28.59 -56.35
CA PHE A 1060 25.41 28.20 -56.61
C PHE A 1060 24.92 28.94 -57.86
N LYS A 1061 24.35 28.21 -58.82
CA LYS A 1061 23.86 28.78 -60.08
C LYS A 1061 22.38 28.53 -60.27
N VAL A 1062 21.72 29.51 -60.89
CA VAL A 1062 20.34 29.43 -61.37
C VAL A 1062 20.34 29.74 -62.86
N VAL A 1063 19.80 28.85 -63.67
CA VAL A 1063 19.61 29.03 -65.12
C VAL A 1063 18.13 28.83 -65.41
N ALA A 1064 17.43 29.93 -65.70
CA ALA A 1064 16.00 29.90 -66.03
C ALA A 1064 15.83 29.90 -67.55
N GLN A 1065 14.95 29.05 -68.08
CA GLN A 1065 14.65 29.00 -69.52
C GLN A 1065 14.09 30.33 -70.05
N ASN A 1066 13.25 30.99 -69.25
CA ASN A 1066 12.64 32.27 -69.54
C ASN A 1066 13.13 33.33 -68.56
N ALA A 1067 13.17 34.60 -69.00
CA ALA A 1067 13.54 35.70 -68.13
C ALA A 1067 12.59 35.78 -66.92
N ASN A 1068 13.18 35.96 -65.73
CA ASN A 1068 12.47 35.94 -64.46
C ASN A 1068 13.18 36.82 -63.42
N THR A 1069 12.49 37.09 -62.33
CA THR A 1069 13.04 37.81 -61.19
C THR A 1069 13.03 36.89 -59.97
N TYR A 1070 14.17 36.81 -59.29
CA TYR A 1070 14.34 35.99 -58.09
C TYR A 1070 14.60 36.86 -56.85
N THR A 1071 14.12 36.38 -55.72
CA THR A 1071 14.47 36.82 -54.38
C THR A 1071 15.44 35.81 -53.79
N LEU A 1072 16.59 36.29 -53.33
CA LEU A 1072 17.64 35.48 -52.72
C LEU A 1072 17.68 35.78 -51.22
N SER A 1073 17.40 34.80 -50.38
CA SER A 1073 17.50 34.97 -48.93
C SER A 1073 18.57 34.05 -48.36
N ALA A 1074 19.58 34.61 -47.72
CA ALA A 1074 20.61 33.86 -47.02
C ALA A 1074 20.49 34.12 -45.51
N VAL A 1075 20.31 33.07 -44.71
CA VAL A 1075 20.28 33.13 -43.25
C VAL A 1075 21.57 32.54 -42.70
N SER A 1076 22.08 33.12 -41.62
CA SER A 1076 23.20 32.55 -40.89
C SER A 1076 23.06 32.80 -39.40
N LYS A 1077 23.28 31.75 -38.62
CA LYS A 1077 23.16 31.74 -37.16
C LYS A 1077 24.48 32.15 -36.53
N LEU A 1078 24.43 33.05 -35.54
CA LEU A 1078 25.62 33.65 -34.92
C LEU A 1078 26.14 32.86 -33.69
N GLY A 1079 25.52 31.72 -33.35
CA GLY A 1079 25.93 30.86 -32.25
C GLY A 1079 24.87 29.82 -31.86
N ALA A 1080 24.96 29.27 -30.64
CA ALA A 1080 23.94 28.35 -30.11
C ALA A 1080 22.67 29.08 -29.62
N GLY A 1081 22.74 30.39 -29.38
CA GLY A 1081 21.63 31.22 -28.92
C GLY A 1081 20.60 31.55 -30.01
N ARG A 1082 19.73 32.53 -29.71
CA ARG A 1082 18.66 33.02 -30.60
C ARG A 1082 19.15 33.98 -31.70
N ASP A 1083 20.44 34.30 -31.70
CA ASP A 1083 21.02 35.28 -32.61
C ASP A 1083 21.19 34.72 -34.02
N PHE A 1084 20.67 35.45 -35.00
CA PHE A 1084 20.78 35.14 -36.42
C PHE A 1084 20.78 36.43 -37.23
N VAL A 1085 21.33 36.36 -38.44
CA VAL A 1085 21.22 37.41 -39.44
C VAL A 1085 20.76 36.80 -40.74
N LYS A 1086 19.78 37.45 -41.36
CA LYS A 1086 19.23 37.14 -42.65
C LYS A 1086 19.51 38.30 -43.60
N VAL A 1087 19.98 37.98 -44.79
CA VAL A 1087 20.16 38.92 -45.89
C VAL A 1087 19.20 38.50 -46.99
N THR A 1088 18.30 39.39 -47.37
CA THR A 1088 17.37 39.19 -48.48
C THR A 1088 17.71 40.17 -49.59
N VAL A 1089 17.98 39.66 -50.79
CA VAL A 1089 18.19 40.45 -52.01
C VAL A 1089 17.00 40.20 -52.93
N GLU A 1090 16.14 41.20 -53.05
CA GLU A 1090 14.96 41.15 -53.91
C GLU A 1090 15.26 41.76 -55.28
N ASN A 1091 14.41 41.43 -56.25
CA ASN A 1091 14.46 41.96 -57.60
C ASN A 1091 15.71 41.56 -58.41
N VAL A 1092 16.30 40.39 -58.15
CA VAL A 1092 17.47 39.89 -58.88
C VAL A 1092 17.04 39.33 -60.25
N PRO A 1093 17.40 39.94 -61.39
CA PRO A 1093 17.01 39.46 -62.70
C PRO A 1093 17.84 38.25 -63.09
N ALA A 1094 17.18 37.25 -63.65
CA ALA A 1094 17.79 36.15 -64.37
C ALA A 1094 17.32 36.21 -65.82
N GLN A 1095 18.25 36.44 -66.75
CA GLN A 1095 17.95 36.44 -68.18
C GLN A 1095 17.78 35.01 -68.69
N ALA A 1096 16.98 34.87 -69.75
CA ALA A 1096 16.69 33.57 -70.36
C ALA A 1096 17.99 32.84 -70.75
N ASN A 1097 18.16 31.62 -70.24
CA ASN A 1097 19.30 30.72 -70.46
C ASN A 1097 20.68 31.29 -70.07
N GLN A 1098 20.73 32.29 -69.19
CA GLN A 1098 21.98 32.81 -68.64
C GLN A 1098 22.15 32.42 -67.16
N GLU A 1099 23.40 32.29 -66.72
CA GLU A 1099 23.72 31.91 -65.35
C GLU A 1099 23.54 33.10 -64.39
N LEU A 1100 22.70 32.95 -63.36
CA LEU A 1100 22.74 33.75 -62.14
C LEU A 1100 23.61 33.00 -61.12
N LYS A 1101 24.69 33.62 -60.64
CA LYS A 1101 25.67 32.98 -59.75
C LYS A 1101 25.66 33.61 -58.37
N ILE A 1102 25.74 32.77 -57.34
CA ILE A 1102 25.68 33.14 -55.93
C ILE A 1102 26.81 32.42 -55.20
N ASN A 1103 27.54 33.14 -54.34
CA ASN A 1103 28.48 32.55 -53.38
C ASN A 1103 28.20 33.07 -51.98
N LEU A 1104 28.25 32.14 -51.03
CA LEU A 1104 28.07 32.41 -49.61
C LEU A 1104 29.34 32.03 -48.86
N GLN A 1105 30.06 33.01 -48.34
CA GLN A 1105 31.28 32.74 -47.58
C GLN A 1105 30.95 32.25 -46.15
N PRO A 1106 31.67 31.23 -45.62
CA PRO A 1106 31.51 30.79 -44.23
C PRO A 1106 31.85 31.90 -43.22
N GLY A 1107 31.11 32.00 -42.12
CA GLY A 1107 31.40 32.95 -41.03
C GLY A 1107 30.84 34.36 -41.19
N LEU A 1108 29.94 34.57 -42.16
CA LEU A 1108 29.18 35.81 -42.42
C LEU A 1108 30.03 37.08 -42.45
N ASN A 1109 30.43 37.51 -43.64
CA ASN A 1109 30.57 38.95 -43.93
C ASN A 1109 30.42 39.25 -45.43
N THR A 1110 30.04 38.28 -46.27
CA THR A 1110 30.14 38.44 -47.72
C THR A 1110 29.14 37.56 -48.47
N MET A 1111 28.30 38.17 -49.32
CA MET A 1111 27.51 37.48 -50.35
C MET A 1111 27.89 38.05 -51.72
N ASP A 1112 28.30 37.17 -52.63
CA ASP A 1112 28.52 37.55 -54.03
C ASP A 1112 27.28 37.18 -54.85
N VAL A 1113 26.77 38.12 -55.63
CA VAL A 1113 25.68 37.91 -56.59
C VAL A 1113 26.13 38.44 -57.93
N VAL A 1114 26.21 37.56 -58.94
CA VAL A 1114 26.53 37.93 -60.32
C VAL A 1114 25.36 37.57 -61.21
N ALA A 1115 24.70 38.60 -61.73
CA ALA A 1115 23.49 38.49 -62.55
C ALA A 1115 23.77 39.09 -63.93
N ASN A 1116 23.45 38.35 -64.98
CA ASN A 1116 23.60 38.86 -66.34
C ASN A 1116 22.37 39.71 -66.69
N GLY A 1117 22.54 40.98 -67.06
CA GLY A 1117 21.41 41.88 -67.38
C GLY A 1117 21.77 43.36 -67.44
N ALA A 1118 20.77 44.20 -67.75
CA ALA A 1118 20.88 45.65 -67.62
C ALA A 1118 20.96 46.07 -66.14
N PRO A 1119 21.57 47.23 -65.81
CA PRO A 1119 21.63 47.70 -64.44
C PRO A 1119 20.24 47.80 -63.80
N PHE A 1120 20.11 47.35 -62.54
CA PHE A 1120 18.85 47.32 -61.80
C PHE A 1120 19.08 47.71 -60.34
N ASN A 1121 18.02 48.17 -59.65
CA ASN A 1121 18.10 48.45 -58.22
C ASN A 1121 17.58 47.24 -57.44
N ALA A 1122 18.47 46.59 -56.69
CA ALA A 1122 18.09 45.53 -55.76
C ALA A 1122 17.68 46.13 -54.42
N THR A 1123 16.65 45.55 -53.81
CA THR A 1123 16.33 45.82 -52.41
C THR A 1123 17.09 44.80 -51.57
N VAL A 1124 18.02 45.27 -50.74
CA VAL A 1124 18.77 44.42 -49.80
C VAL A 1124 18.25 44.67 -48.40
N THR A 1125 17.69 43.65 -47.76
CA THR A 1125 17.18 43.72 -46.40
C THR A 1125 18.05 42.86 -45.49
N TYR A 1126 18.62 43.47 -44.45
CA TYR A 1126 19.25 42.75 -43.35
C TYR A 1126 18.25 42.69 -42.20
N GLU A 1127 17.93 41.49 -41.73
CA GLU A 1127 17.01 41.28 -40.60
C GLU A 1127 17.52 40.19 -39.67
N GLY A 1128 17.27 40.29 -38.37
CA GLY A 1128 17.78 39.30 -37.42
C GLY A 1128 17.75 39.72 -35.95
N ARG A 1129 18.43 38.93 -35.12
CA ARG A 1129 18.69 39.23 -33.71
C ARG A 1129 20.20 39.17 -33.44
N VAL A 1130 20.73 40.18 -32.76
CA VAL A 1130 22.14 40.25 -32.34
C VAL A 1130 22.16 40.69 -30.88
N ASN A 1131 22.76 39.88 -29.99
CA ASN A 1131 22.70 40.06 -28.54
C ASN A 1131 21.27 40.23 -28.02
N ASP A 1132 20.34 39.42 -28.55
CA ASP A 1132 18.91 39.42 -28.21
C ASP A 1132 18.12 40.70 -28.57
N LYS A 1133 18.72 41.63 -29.34
CA LYS A 1133 18.04 42.82 -29.86
C LYS A 1133 17.60 42.63 -31.30
N PRO A 1134 16.40 43.09 -31.70
CA PRO A 1134 15.95 43.01 -33.08
C PRO A 1134 16.75 43.96 -33.98
N LEU A 1135 17.11 43.46 -35.17
CA LEU A 1135 17.78 44.18 -36.25
C LEU A 1135 16.90 44.08 -37.49
N ARG A 1136 16.53 45.21 -38.09
CA ARG A 1136 15.97 45.27 -39.44
C ARG A 1136 16.45 46.54 -40.14
N ARG A 1137 17.06 46.39 -41.31
CA ARG A 1137 17.59 47.49 -42.13
C ARG A 1137 17.38 47.19 -43.59
N GLN A 1138 16.98 48.20 -44.35
CA GLN A 1138 16.74 48.06 -45.77
C GLN A 1138 17.63 49.03 -46.55
N TYR A 1139 18.23 48.53 -47.63
CA TYR A 1139 19.14 49.26 -48.50
C TYR A 1139 18.65 49.14 -49.95
N THR A 1140 18.68 50.24 -50.70
CA THR A 1140 18.48 50.19 -52.15
C THR A 1140 19.85 50.20 -52.81
N VAL A 1141 20.19 49.12 -53.50
CA VAL A 1141 21.53 48.88 -54.03
C VAL A 1141 21.51 48.87 -55.57
N PRO A 1142 22.14 49.84 -56.26
CA PRO A 1142 22.27 49.79 -57.71
C PRO A 1142 23.25 48.68 -58.13
N MET A 1143 22.78 47.77 -58.98
CA MET A 1143 23.53 46.64 -59.53
C MET A 1143 23.81 46.86 -61.02
N ALA A 1144 25.00 46.49 -61.49
CA ALA A 1144 25.34 46.51 -62.93
C ALA A 1144 25.43 45.09 -63.52
N GLN A 1145 26.46 44.31 -63.13
CA GLN A 1145 26.67 42.91 -63.58
C GLN A 1145 26.98 41.95 -62.42
N GLY A 1146 27.70 42.40 -61.38
CA GLY A 1146 27.91 41.62 -60.17
C GLY A 1146 28.28 42.49 -58.97
N MET A 1147 27.92 42.01 -57.77
CA MET A 1147 28.22 42.68 -56.51
C MET A 1147 28.69 41.71 -55.45
N ARG A 1148 29.47 42.25 -54.53
CA ARG A 1148 29.83 41.69 -53.25
C ARG A 1148 29.23 42.57 -52.16
N LEU A 1149 28.35 41.98 -51.36
CA LEU A 1149 27.70 42.60 -50.22
C LEU A 1149 28.48 42.26 -48.96
N THR A 1150 29.04 43.28 -48.29
CA THR A 1150 29.76 43.11 -47.02
C THR A 1150 29.19 44.01 -45.94
N ALA A 1151 28.80 43.42 -44.82
CA ALA A 1151 28.36 44.16 -43.63
C ALA A 1151 29.59 44.40 -42.72
N PRO A 1152 30.07 45.64 -42.53
CA PRO A 1152 31.33 45.89 -41.80
C PRO A 1152 31.22 45.78 -40.27
N ASN A 1153 30.03 46.01 -39.67
CA ASN A 1153 29.77 45.80 -38.24
C ASN A 1153 28.26 45.59 -38.00
N LEU A 1154 27.84 44.39 -37.58
CA LEU A 1154 26.41 44.03 -37.44
C LEU A 1154 25.69 44.76 -36.29
N GLU A 1155 26.42 45.29 -35.30
CA GLU A 1155 25.86 45.99 -34.14
C GLU A 1155 25.63 47.50 -34.38
N ASP A 1156 26.38 48.11 -35.30
CA ASP A 1156 26.38 49.57 -35.59
C ASP A 1156 26.07 49.91 -37.07
N ALA A 1157 25.55 48.96 -37.88
CA ALA A 1157 25.44 49.08 -39.34
C ALA A 1157 24.41 50.13 -39.84
N GLY A 1158 24.75 51.41 -39.75
CA GLY A 1158 24.15 52.45 -40.59
C GLY A 1158 24.49 52.29 -42.08
N THR A 1159 25.58 51.56 -42.41
CA THR A 1159 26.09 51.45 -43.79
C THR A 1159 26.34 50.01 -44.24
N LEU A 1160 26.00 49.72 -45.50
CA LEU A 1160 26.29 48.48 -46.22
C LEU A 1160 27.42 48.73 -47.23
N LYS A 1161 28.49 47.91 -47.18
CA LYS A 1161 29.58 47.99 -48.16
C LYS A 1161 29.23 47.15 -49.38
N VAL A 1162 29.10 47.80 -50.53
CA VAL A 1162 28.78 47.16 -51.81
C VAL A 1162 29.94 47.33 -52.77
N SER A 1163 30.48 46.21 -53.23
CA SER A 1163 31.65 46.17 -54.09
C SER A 1163 31.30 45.54 -55.45
N GLY A 1164 31.58 46.20 -56.57
CA GLY A 1164 31.36 45.62 -57.91
C GLY A 1164 32.37 44.52 -58.23
N ILE A 1165 31.88 43.40 -58.77
CA ILE A 1165 32.68 42.23 -59.18
C ILE A 1165 32.24 41.72 -60.56
N GLU A 1166 33.16 41.13 -61.34
CA GLU A 1166 32.85 40.53 -62.66
C GLU A 1166 32.52 39.03 -62.58
N ARG A 1167 33.04 38.35 -61.56
CA ARG A 1167 32.79 36.94 -61.28
C ARG A 1167 32.76 36.73 -59.78
N VAL A 1168 32.07 35.69 -59.33
CA VAL A 1168 32.11 35.20 -57.95
C VAL A 1168 33.58 35.06 -57.50
N LEU A 1169 33.91 35.54 -56.31
CA LEU A 1169 35.28 35.59 -55.77
C LEU A 1169 36.30 36.41 -56.58
N GLY A 1170 35.86 37.18 -57.58
CA GLY A 1170 36.72 38.04 -58.40
C GLY A 1170 37.26 39.27 -57.67
N GLU A 1171 38.17 39.98 -58.34
CA GLU A 1171 38.71 41.26 -57.86
C GLU A 1171 37.61 42.34 -57.81
N VAL A 1172 37.66 43.15 -56.76
CA VAL A 1172 36.73 44.26 -56.55
C VAL A 1172 37.16 45.47 -57.37
N ARG A 1173 36.25 46.04 -58.17
CA ARG A 1173 36.58 47.17 -59.09
C ARG A 1173 36.00 48.52 -58.70
N ALA A 1174 34.97 48.55 -57.85
CA ALA A 1174 34.37 49.78 -57.30
C ALA A 1174 33.71 49.46 -55.96
N THR A 1175 33.87 50.30 -54.94
CA THR A 1175 33.27 50.08 -53.61
C THR A 1175 32.49 51.31 -53.18
N GLN A 1176 31.26 51.12 -52.75
CA GLN A 1176 30.38 52.17 -52.22
C GLN A 1176 29.86 51.77 -50.84
N LEU A 1177 29.66 52.76 -49.97
CA LEU A 1177 28.95 52.59 -48.70
C LEU A 1177 27.55 53.15 -48.87
N ILE A 1178 26.54 52.29 -48.72
CA ILE A 1178 25.12 52.65 -48.87
C ILE A 1178 24.52 52.79 -47.48
N GLN A 1179 23.95 53.97 -47.18
CA GLN A 1179 23.25 54.21 -45.93
C GLN A 1179 21.88 53.51 -45.94
N GLY A 1180 21.56 52.82 -44.85
CA GLY A 1180 20.30 52.10 -44.69
C GLY A 1180 19.17 53.01 -44.21
N ARG A 1181 17.93 52.58 -44.45
CA ARG A 1181 16.72 53.16 -43.87
C ARG A 1181 16.26 52.38 -42.64
#